data_AF-F1KX57-F1
#
_entry.id   AF-F1KX57-F1
#
_cell.length_a   1.000
_cell.length_b   1.000
_cell.length_c   1.000
_cell.angle_alpha   90.00
_cell.angle_beta   90.00
_cell.angle_gamma   90.00
#
_symmetry.space_group_name_H-M   'P 1'
#
loop_
_entity.id
_entity.type
_entity.pdbx_description
1 polymer ?
#
loop_
_entity_poly.entity_id
_entity_poly.type
_entity_poly.pdbx_seq_one_letter_code
_entity_poly.pdbx_strand_id
1 'polypeptide(L)'
;MHAVDLNNAENDDAEPSFSDHEYDYIDSISDEELVGDVLRKKPQESVYELCCVIVCGIPVVGEDRLPKLKAVLGRLFARIHAQYKDNYPLESDGKTKGYCFLEYPTSEIAATAMAVLDGYILDKNHVFSTNTFADLHKFFDPDPQWKPPVPRPYTDFGDLWWWLQNDKCCDQFAVHYEREASKGCGGANPFVAVYEFSKGKEPQLASPNSERQNWTASVFQWSPLGTFLASIHHMGVALWAGRNFDRFARFQHENVAMLDFSPLEKFVVTYAMPDNRWKEDTDSLRIFDVQTGEMRKGFSLMQYQRDNNMLPHWPYFQWSFDDRYAACPKPGNNGISIYESEHFTLLNKKHIVIDNIRTFQWSPTRSLIAYYCEEKVANNAPAEFGLMEIPSKVKIRAQRIFSVSDAEMFWNKNGDRLAVHTERYQKKNVKSSGGVEDVKYSKLTSHIEIFDAREKEVSVLSLALTEQYVSFGWEPKEGDKFCVLVSTQHKVTPLIYALDSSKHTPQLISKFEPSERFTTVAWAPNGGWLTVYSANASGAIMFIDSNGTQPTQMALVEYPGFSKGYWDPTGRYFAAVYTIGGGKGGDTGYRIFTFQGKELFRKNLDRLIQFKWRPRLPVKLSDEKIKLIRRNFKTSFAKFEEEDKRERGRASQEVIAKRRKIMDEFMKIRARFIAAYKEEAQMRIELRGGMDKSEAEVEDLVDETITVLLTTEKVKLEEPADKGE
;
A
#
# COMPACT_ATOMS: atom_id res chain seq x y z
N MET A 1 -66.68 -43.04 21.27
CA MET A 1 -65.97 -44.33 21.12
C MET A 1 -64.53 -44.07 21.48
N HIS A 2 -63.90 -44.61 22.52
CA HIS A 2 -64.22 -45.62 23.52
C HIS A 2 -63.46 -45.23 24.80
N ALA A 3 -64.08 -45.43 25.97
CA ALA A 3 -63.37 -45.53 27.24
C ALA A 3 -62.61 -46.87 27.30
N VAL A 4 -61.53 -46.95 28.10
CA VAL A 4 -61.32 -47.90 29.23
C VAL A 4 -59.96 -47.58 29.89
N ASP A 5 -60.00 -47.48 31.22
CA ASP A 5 -58.91 -47.38 32.20
C ASP A 5 -57.82 -48.46 32.09
N LEU A 6 -56.67 -48.26 32.75
CA LEU A 6 -56.18 -49.21 33.79
C LEU A 6 -54.99 -48.61 34.59
N ASN A 7 -55.31 -48.32 35.84
CA ASN A 7 -54.52 -48.15 37.07
C ASN A 7 -53.13 -48.81 37.21
N ASN A 8 -52.29 -48.11 38.01
CA ASN A 8 -51.33 -48.60 39.04
C ASN A 8 -50.07 -49.37 38.58
N ALA A 9 -48.86 -49.14 39.12
CA ALA A 9 -48.36 -48.31 40.21
C ALA A 9 -46.81 -48.24 40.18
N GLU A 10 -46.27 -47.35 41.03
CA GLU A 10 -44.96 -47.40 41.72
C GLU A 10 -43.68 -46.79 41.11
N ASN A 11 -43.12 -45.89 41.95
CA ASN A 11 -41.74 -45.44 42.14
C ASN A 11 -41.24 -44.14 41.47
N ASP A 12 -41.27 -43.09 42.30
CA ASP A 12 -40.23 -42.08 42.54
C ASP A 12 -39.16 -41.88 41.47
N ASP A 13 -39.24 -40.73 40.79
CA ASP A 13 -38.10 -39.83 40.56
C ASP A 13 -38.68 -38.44 40.26
N ALA A 14 -38.89 -37.64 41.31
CA ALA A 14 -39.19 -36.23 41.14
C ALA A 14 -37.98 -35.57 40.46
N GLU A 15 -38.19 -35.01 39.25
CA GLU A 15 -37.15 -34.26 38.55
C GLU A 15 -36.55 -33.19 39.47
N PRO A 16 -35.23 -33.10 39.61
CA PRO A 16 -34.62 -32.11 40.49
C PRO A 16 -34.92 -30.70 39.98
N SER A 17 -35.34 -29.83 40.90
CA SER A 17 -35.52 -28.40 40.65
C SER A 17 -34.18 -27.76 40.34
N PHE A 18 -33.98 -27.28 39.11
CA PHE A 18 -32.79 -26.54 38.67
C PHE A 18 -32.78 -25.07 39.15
N SER A 19 -33.34 -24.79 40.32
CA SER A 19 -33.29 -23.46 40.92
C SER A 19 -32.06 -23.34 41.80
N ASP A 20 -31.13 -22.45 41.46
CA ASP A 20 -29.86 -22.19 42.14
C ASP A 20 -29.97 -21.81 43.65
N HIS A 21 -31.19 -21.65 44.15
CA HIS A 21 -31.48 -21.32 45.54
C HIS A 21 -31.11 -22.41 46.57
N GLU A 22 -30.91 -23.66 46.16
CA GLU A 22 -30.63 -24.78 47.09
C GLU A 22 -29.14 -25.03 47.39
N TYR A 23 -28.20 -24.43 46.64
CA TYR A 23 -26.77 -24.78 46.74
C TYR A 23 -25.81 -23.61 47.02
N ASP A 24 -26.29 -22.39 47.31
CA ASP A 24 -25.44 -21.21 47.56
C ASP A 24 -24.28 -21.11 46.55
N TYR A 25 -24.54 -21.45 45.29
CA TYR A 25 -23.51 -21.47 44.25
C TYR A 25 -23.17 -20.03 43.88
N ILE A 26 -22.06 -19.52 44.43
CA ILE A 26 -21.50 -18.23 44.06
C ILE A 26 -20.76 -18.43 42.74
N ASP A 27 -21.34 -17.94 41.65
CA ASP A 27 -20.69 -17.99 40.34
C ASP A 27 -19.38 -17.18 40.41
N SER A 28 -18.25 -17.85 40.22
CA SER A 28 -16.91 -17.24 40.34
C SER A 28 -16.52 -16.42 39.10
N ILE A 29 -17.37 -16.43 38.08
CA ILE A 29 -17.18 -15.75 36.82
C ILE A 29 -17.84 -14.37 36.92
N SER A 30 -17.07 -13.31 36.69
CA SER A 30 -17.61 -11.95 36.77
C SER A 30 -18.66 -11.71 35.67
N ASP A 31 -19.65 -10.84 35.92
CA ASP A 31 -20.60 -10.40 34.88
C ASP A 31 -19.88 -9.83 33.65
N GLU A 32 -18.68 -9.27 33.83
CA GLU A 32 -17.77 -8.84 32.75
C GLU A 32 -17.33 -9.97 31.81
N GLU A 33 -17.15 -11.19 32.33
CA GLU A 33 -16.83 -12.41 31.58
C GLU A 33 -18.09 -13.13 31.07
N LEU A 34 -19.17 -13.13 31.85
CA LEU A 34 -20.41 -13.85 31.54
C LEU A 34 -21.28 -13.14 30.49
N VAL A 35 -21.42 -11.82 30.63
CA VAL A 35 -22.31 -10.97 29.80
C VAL A 35 -21.63 -9.66 29.38
N GLY A 36 -20.30 -9.67 29.27
CA GLY A 36 -19.52 -8.51 28.82
C GLY A 36 -20.00 -7.90 27.49
N ASP A 37 -20.54 -8.71 26.58
CA ASP A 37 -21.07 -8.26 25.28
C ASP A 37 -22.35 -7.44 25.40
N VAL A 38 -23.16 -7.72 26.43
CA VAL A 38 -24.42 -7.05 26.72
C VAL A 38 -24.16 -5.81 27.59
N LEU A 39 -23.30 -5.93 28.60
CA LEU A 39 -22.88 -4.80 29.43
C LEU A 39 -22.17 -3.71 28.63
N ARG A 40 -21.44 -4.07 27.56
CA ARG A 40 -20.81 -3.11 26.64
C ARG A 40 -21.78 -2.42 25.69
N LYS A 41 -23.01 -2.94 25.51
CA LYS A 41 -24.10 -2.24 24.81
C LYS A 41 -24.86 -1.28 25.72
N LYS A 42 -24.54 -1.23 27.02
CA LYS A 42 -25.10 -0.25 27.94
C LYS A 42 -24.71 1.15 27.45
N PRO A 43 -25.69 2.05 27.28
CA PRO A 43 -25.40 3.40 26.83
C PRO A 43 -24.46 4.09 27.83
N GLN A 44 -23.31 4.53 27.35
CA GLN A 44 -22.37 5.35 28.12
C GLN A 44 -22.80 6.82 28.06
N GLU A 45 -22.57 7.53 29.16
CA GLU A 45 -22.92 8.96 29.28
C GLU A 45 -22.18 9.81 28.26
N SER A 46 -20.89 9.53 28.02
CA SER A 46 -20.07 10.19 26.99
C SER A 46 -20.64 10.07 25.57
N VAL A 47 -21.17 8.90 25.21
CA VAL A 47 -21.80 8.65 23.90
C VAL A 47 -23.13 9.39 23.79
N TYR A 48 -23.89 9.46 24.90
CA TYR A 48 -25.12 10.24 24.97
C TYR A 48 -24.86 11.74 24.79
N GLU A 49 -23.82 12.29 25.41
CA GLU A 49 -23.43 13.70 25.28
C GLU A 49 -23.12 14.09 23.82
N LEU A 50 -22.53 13.18 23.04
CA LEU A 50 -22.24 13.40 21.61
C LEU A 50 -23.49 13.36 20.72
N CYS A 51 -24.58 12.75 21.18
CA CYS A 51 -25.87 12.70 20.48
C CYS A 51 -26.77 13.91 20.82
N CYS A 52 -26.39 14.71 21.82
CA CYS A 52 -27.15 15.85 22.31
C CYS A 52 -26.58 17.17 21.77
N VAL A 53 -27.44 17.94 21.10
CA VAL A 53 -27.15 19.28 20.58
C VAL A 53 -27.89 20.32 21.39
N ILE A 54 -27.19 21.39 21.76
CA ILE A 54 -27.73 22.59 22.39
C ILE A 54 -27.97 23.61 21.28
N VAL A 55 -29.21 24.09 21.13
CA VAL A 55 -29.57 25.14 20.18
C VAL A 55 -29.96 26.39 20.95
N CYS A 56 -29.12 27.42 20.86
CA CYS A 56 -29.33 28.74 21.47
C CYS A 56 -29.96 29.71 20.47
N GLY A 57 -30.62 30.76 20.97
CA GLY A 57 -31.21 31.81 20.14
C GLY A 57 -32.62 31.50 19.66
N ILE A 58 -33.33 30.59 20.32
CA ILE A 58 -34.76 30.33 20.04
C ILE A 58 -35.65 31.40 20.70
N PRO A 59 -36.86 31.65 20.18
CA PRO A 59 -37.81 32.58 20.78
C PRO A 59 -38.15 32.26 22.25
N VAL A 60 -38.15 33.31 23.07
CA VAL A 60 -38.64 33.28 24.47
C VAL A 60 -40.16 33.42 24.44
N VAL A 61 -40.88 32.36 24.83
CA VAL A 61 -42.35 32.30 24.80
C VAL A 61 -42.91 31.76 26.11
N GLY A 62 -44.12 32.22 26.47
CA GLY A 62 -44.89 31.67 27.58
C GLY A 62 -45.55 30.33 27.25
N GLU A 63 -46.12 29.68 28.27
CA GLU A 63 -46.74 28.35 28.20
C GLU A 63 -47.84 28.25 27.13
N ASP A 64 -48.57 29.34 26.88
CA ASP A 64 -49.63 29.46 25.87
C ASP A 64 -49.12 29.34 24.41
N ARG A 65 -47.88 29.75 24.16
CA ARG A 65 -47.25 29.77 22.82
C ARG A 65 -46.21 28.68 22.61
N LEU A 66 -45.83 27.96 23.67
CA LEU A 66 -44.90 26.82 23.61
C LEU A 66 -45.30 25.76 22.56
N PRO A 67 -46.58 25.35 22.42
CA PRO A 67 -46.95 24.34 21.42
C PRO A 67 -46.73 24.82 19.98
N LYS A 68 -46.95 26.12 19.72
CA LYS A 68 -46.69 26.71 18.40
C LYS A 68 -45.20 26.78 18.10
N LEU A 69 -44.38 27.13 19.09
CA LEU A 69 -42.92 27.15 18.94
C LEU A 69 -42.39 25.74 18.62
N LYS A 70 -42.82 24.72 19.37
CA LYS A 70 -42.48 23.31 19.10
C LYS A 70 -42.89 22.87 17.69
N ALA A 71 -44.07 23.28 17.21
CA ALA A 71 -44.52 22.93 15.86
C ALA A 71 -43.71 23.61 14.72
N VAL A 72 -43.13 24.78 14.97
CA VAL A 72 -42.27 25.49 14.00
C VAL A 72 -40.88 24.86 14.01
N LEU A 73 -40.26 24.76 15.19
CA LEU A 73 -38.92 24.21 15.35
C LEU A 73 -38.87 22.72 15.01
N GLY A 74 -39.89 21.95 15.40
CA GLY A 74 -40.00 20.54 15.07
C GLY A 74 -40.04 20.25 13.58
N ARG A 75 -40.60 21.15 12.74
CA ARG A 75 -40.52 21.03 11.28
C ARG A 75 -39.10 21.21 10.76
N LEU A 76 -38.32 22.08 11.39
CA LEU A 76 -36.91 22.30 11.04
C LEU A 76 -36.06 21.07 11.45
N PHE A 77 -36.26 20.57 12.67
CA PHE A 77 -35.52 19.43 13.21
C PHE A 77 -35.86 18.13 12.48
N ALA A 78 -37.14 17.91 12.16
CA ALA A 78 -37.60 16.76 11.37
C ALA A 78 -37.03 16.74 9.95
N ARG A 79 -36.71 17.91 9.38
CA ARG A 79 -36.09 18.02 8.06
C ARG A 79 -34.66 17.47 8.05
N ILE A 80 -33.99 17.49 9.20
CA ILE A 80 -32.64 16.93 9.36
C ILE A 80 -32.75 15.42 9.57
N HIS A 81 -33.57 15.00 10.54
CA HIS A 81 -33.88 13.59 10.77
C HIS A 81 -35.26 13.43 11.41
N ALA A 82 -36.03 12.43 10.96
CA ALA A 82 -37.42 12.25 11.39
C ALA A 82 -37.54 11.83 12.86
N GLN A 83 -36.56 11.10 13.38
CA GLN A 83 -36.49 10.72 14.80
C GLN A 83 -35.60 11.71 15.55
N TYR A 84 -36.20 12.49 16.44
CA TYR A 84 -35.53 13.40 17.38
C TYR A 84 -36.36 13.53 18.66
N LYS A 85 -35.73 13.91 19.77
CA LYS A 85 -36.42 14.39 20.98
C LYS A 85 -35.98 15.81 21.27
N ASP A 86 -36.93 16.68 21.57
CA ASP A 86 -36.68 18.09 21.89
C ASP A 86 -37.13 18.44 23.31
N ASN A 87 -36.25 19.09 24.07
CA ASN A 87 -36.52 19.56 25.42
C ASN A 87 -36.27 21.08 25.52
N TYR A 88 -37.25 21.80 26.07
CA TYR A 88 -37.23 23.26 26.21
C TYR A 88 -37.26 23.60 27.70
N PRO A 89 -36.13 23.99 28.28
CA PRO A 89 -36.09 24.42 29.67
C PRO A 89 -36.96 25.66 29.89
N LEU A 90 -37.76 25.61 30.95
CA LEU A 90 -38.62 26.71 31.39
C LEU A 90 -37.98 27.44 32.58
N GLU A 91 -38.20 28.75 32.66
CA GLU A 91 -37.92 29.56 33.85
C GLU A 91 -39.01 29.39 34.90
N SER A 92 -38.74 29.87 36.12
CA SER A 92 -39.71 29.85 37.23
C SER A 92 -41.02 30.60 36.93
N ASP A 93 -41.02 31.48 35.93
CA ASP A 93 -42.20 32.22 35.46
C ASP A 93 -42.96 31.53 34.30
N GLY A 94 -42.53 30.32 33.90
CA GLY A 94 -43.15 29.54 32.82
C GLY A 94 -42.72 29.91 31.40
N LYS A 95 -41.73 30.81 31.22
CA LYS A 95 -41.19 31.16 29.89
C LYS A 95 -40.02 30.26 29.48
N THR A 96 -39.79 30.10 28.17
CA THR A 96 -38.61 29.39 27.66
C THR A 96 -37.32 30.17 27.86
N LYS A 97 -36.22 29.49 28.22
CA LYS A 97 -34.91 30.11 28.47
C LYS A 97 -34.12 30.59 27.23
N GLY A 98 -34.75 30.57 26.04
CA GLY A 98 -34.09 30.96 24.79
C GLY A 98 -33.10 29.93 24.22
N TYR A 99 -33.07 28.71 24.77
CA TYR A 99 -32.34 27.56 24.21
C TYR A 99 -33.16 26.27 24.34
N CYS A 100 -32.85 25.26 23.53
CA CYS A 100 -33.39 23.92 23.65
C CYS A 100 -32.31 22.83 23.47
N PHE A 101 -32.62 21.64 23.96
CA PHE A 101 -31.81 20.44 23.78
C PHE A 101 -32.45 19.55 22.72
N LEU A 102 -31.63 19.03 21.82
CA LEU A 102 -32.02 18.09 20.77
C LEU A 102 -31.21 16.81 20.91
N GLU A 103 -31.91 15.70 21.06
CA GLU A 103 -31.32 14.36 21.05
C GLU A 103 -31.60 13.69 19.71
N TYR A 104 -30.54 13.28 19.02
CA TYR A 104 -30.61 12.47 17.82
C TYR A 104 -30.15 11.03 18.08
N PRO A 105 -30.54 10.04 17.25
CA PRO A 105 -30.16 8.65 17.46
C PRO A 105 -28.65 8.38 17.39
N THR A 106 -27.89 9.20 16.66
CA THR A 106 -26.44 9.02 16.47
C THR A 106 -25.71 10.37 16.50
N SER A 107 -24.44 10.32 16.90
CA SER A 107 -23.55 11.49 16.96
C SER A 107 -23.29 12.12 15.59
N GLU A 108 -23.30 11.34 14.51
CA GLU A 108 -23.15 11.84 13.14
C GLU A 108 -24.32 12.74 12.71
N ILE A 109 -25.55 12.36 13.09
CA ILE A 109 -26.75 13.17 12.83
C ILE A 109 -26.70 14.43 13.68
N ALA A 110 -26.30 14.33 14.96
CA ALA A 110 -26.12 15.47 15.84
C ALA A 110 -25.10 16.48 15.28
N ALA A 111 -23.95 16.02 14.81
CA ALA A 111 -22.93 16.86 14.17
C ALA A 111 -23.44 17.52 12.87
N THR A 112 -24.21 16.77 12.06
CA THR A 112 -24.87 17.32 10.87
C THR A 112 -25.90 18.38 11.25
N ALA A 113 -26.67 18.14 12.31
CA ALA A 113 -27.67 19.07 12.81
C ALA A 113 -27.03 20.38 13.28
N MET A 114 -25.96 20.31 14.07
CA MET A 114 -25.17 21.50 14.44
C MET A 114 -24.71 22.27 13.21
N ALA A 115 -24.10 21.58 12.24
CA ALA A 115 -23.57 22.23 11.07
C ALA A 115 -24.63 22.92 10.18
N VAL A 116 -25.89 22.51 10.28
CA VAL A 116 -27.05 23.07 9.54
C VAL A 116 -27.76 24.16 10.34
N LEU A 117 -27.85 24.00 11.66
CA LEU A 117 -28.57 24.90 12.55
C LEU A 117 -27.71 26.08 13.00
N ASP A 118 -26.40 25.94 13.04
CA ASP A 118 -25.49 27.03 13.41
C ASP A 118 -25.56 28.17 12.38
N GLY A 119 -25.87 29.39 12.86
CA GLY A 119 -26.08 30.56 12.01
C GLY A 119 -27.44 30.61 11.29
N TYR A 120 -28.36 29.69 11.58
CA TYR A 120 -29.69 29.68 10.96
C TYR A 120 -30.53 30.87 11.47
N ILE A 121 -31.05 31.68 10.55
CA ILE A 121 -31.86 32.85 10.85
C ILE A 121 -33.34 32.44 10.84
N LEU A 122 -33.97 32.38 12.02
CA LEU A 122 -35.39 32.08 12.15
C LEU A 122 -36.25 33.31 11.84
N ASP A 123 -35.87 34.46 12.38
CA ASP A 123 -36.44 35.77 12.09
C ASP A 123 -35.39 36.88 12.33
N LYS A 124 -35.79 38.16 12.26
CA LYS A 124 -34.85 39.29 12.44
C LYS A 124 -34.13 39.32 13.79
N ASN A 125 -34.72 38.73 14.83
CA ASN A 125 -34.21 38.81 16.21
C ASN A 125 -33.65 37.46 16.70
N HIS A 126 -33.91 36.36 15.99
CA HIS A 126 -33.54 35.01 16.40
C HIS A 126 -32.61 34.37 15.37
N VAL A 127 -31.32 34.35 15.69
CA VAL A 127 -30.27 33.64 14.95
C VAL A 127 -29.76 32.52 15.85
N PHE A 128 -29.72 31.31 15.31
CA PHE A 128 -29.31 30.14 16.07
C PHE A 128 -27.79 30.06 16.20
N SER A 129 -27.36 29.59 17.36
CA SER A 129 -25.99 29.14 17.62
C SER A 129 -26.05 27.76 18.25
N THR A 130 -25.21 26.83 17.81
CA THR A 130 -25.27 25.44 18.27
C THR A 130 -23.96 24.90 18.81
N ASN A 131 -24.07 24.08 19.87
CA ASN A 131 -22.96 23.40 20.52
C ASN A 131 -23.35 21.95 20.83
N THR A 132 -22.38 21.03 20.92
CA THR A 132 -22.64 19.71 21.51
C THR A 132 -22.69 19.81 23.02
N PHE A 133 -23.36 18.87 23.68
CA PHE A 133 -23.28 18.77 25.14
C PHE A 133 -21.84 18.52 25.60
N ALA A 134 -21.07 17.74 24.85
CA ALA A 134 -19.65 17.50 25.12
C ALA A 134 -18.78 18.78 25.06
N ASP A 135 -19.21 19.84 24.36
CA ASP A 135 -18.49 21.12 24.35
C ASP A 135 -18.49 21.82 25.71
N LEU A 136 -19.41 21.47 26.62
CA LEU A 136 -19.39 21.95 28.00
C LEU A 136 -18.06 21.63 28.68
N HIS A 137 -17.43 20.50 28.32
CA HIS A 137 -16.15 20.10 28.89
C HIS A 137 -15.01 21.08 28.58
N LYS A 138 -15.13 21.87 27.51
CA LYS A 138 -14.14 22.87 27.11
C LYS A 138 -14.13 24.10 28.02
N PHE A 139 -15.20 24.29 28.79
CA PHE A 139 -15.35 25.43 29.69
C PHE A 139 -15.00 25.10 31.14
N PHE A 140 -14.67 23.84 31.47
CA PHE A 140 -14.13 23.51 32.78
C PHE A 140 -12.70 24.04 32.93
N ASP A 141 -12.35 24.45 34.14
CA ASP A 141 -10.98 24.83 34.46
C ASP A 141 -10.03 23.65 34.20
N PRO A 142 -8.85 23.89 33.60
CA PRO A 142 -7.87 22.84 33.40
C PRO A 142 -7.41 22.26 34.74
N ASP A 143 -6.98 21.00 34.74
CA ASP A 143 -6.43 20.34 35.92
C ASP A 143 -5.35 21.24 36.57
N PRO A 144 -5.46 21.56 37.88
CA PRO A 144 -4.46 22.36 38.60
C PRO A 144 -3.03 21.81 38.49
N GLN A 145 -2.85 20.52 38.15
CA GLN A 145 -1.56 19.87 37.96
C GLN A 145 -1.07 19.89 36.50
N TRP A 146 -1.86 20.39 35.56
CA TRP A 146 -1.49 20.44 34.15
C TRP A 146 -0.25 21.33 33.96
N LYS A 147 0.75 20.78 33.27
CA LYS A 147 1.95 21.52 32.86
C LYS A 147 2.02 21.54 31.35
N PRO A 148 2.41 22.68 30.74
CA PRO A 148 2.67 22.74 29.32
C PRO A 148 3.68 21.66 28.92
N PRO A 149 3.43 20.91 27.84
CA PRO A 149 4.38 19.90 27.37
C PRO A 149 5.70 20.57 26.99
N VAL A 150 6.82 19.96 27.41
CA VAL A 150 8.15 20.46 27.08
C VAL A 150 8.40 20.29 25.58
N PRO A 151 8.89 21.32 24.86
CA PRO A 151 9.25 21.19 23.45
C PRO A 151 10.21 20.01 23.24
N ARG A 152 9.93 19.17 22.25
CA ARG A 152 10.81 18.05 21.93
C ARG A 152 12.19 18.58 21.49
N PRO A 153 13.30 18.05 22.03
CA PRO A 153 14.63 18.40 21.56
C PRO A 153 14.75 18.11 20.06
N TYR A 154 15.25 19.09 19.30
CA TYR A 154 15.53 18.89 17.88
C TYR A 154 16.60 17.80 17.72
N THR A 155 16.28 16.79 16.92
CA THR A 155 17.24 15.76 16.49
C THR A 155 17.65 16.11 15.07
N ASP A 156 18.94 16.37 14.88
CA ASP A 156 19.49 16.61 13.54
C ASP A 156 19.63 15.27 12.80
N PHE A 157 18.82 15.09 11.76
CA PHE A 157 18.90 13.92 10.88
C PHE A 157 19.81 14.15 9.66
N GLY A 158 20.45 15.32 9.58
CA GLY A 158 21.21 15.77 8.42
C GLY A 158 20.32 15.98 7.21
N ASP A 159 20.91 15.83 6.02
CA ASP A 159 20.15 15.87 4.78
C ASP A 159 19.25 14.63 4.64
N LEU A 160 17.94 14.86 4.68
CA LEU A 160 16.90 13.86 4.49
C LEU A 160 16.87 13.29 3.07
N TRP A 161 17.61 13.84 2.11
CA TRP A 161 17.72 13.34 0.74
C TRP A 161 19.17 13.01 0.33
N TRP A 162 20.03 12.74 1.31
CA TRP A 162 21.47 12.54 1.10
C TRP A 162 21.82 11.52 0.00
N TRP A 163 21.04 10.46 -0.19
CA TRP A 163 21.34 9.42 -1.20
C TRP A 163 21.12 9.94 -2.63
N LEU A 164 20.31 10.99 -2.82
CA LEU A 164 20.15 11.64 -4.11
C LEU A 164 21.41 12.40 -4.52
N GLN A 165 22.24 12.80 -3.55
CA GLN A 165 23.49 13.53 -3.75
C GLN A 165 24.67 12.60 -4.10
N ASN A 166 24.46 11.28 -4.17
CA ASN A 166 25.52 10.37 -4.60
C ASN A 166 25.90 10.67 -6.06
N ASP A 167 27.16 11.08 -6.29
CA ASP A 167 27.69 11.47 -7.61
C ASP A 167 27.51 10.40 -8.68
N LYS A 168 27.52 9.13 -8.29
CA LYS A 168 27.34 7.98 -9.19
C LYS A 168 25.89 7.59 -9.40
N CYS A 169 24.98 8.31 -8.75
CA CYS A 169 23.56 8.03 -8.76
C CYS A 169 23.30 6.57 -8.37
N CYS A 170 23.94 6.06 -7.30
CA CYS A 170 23.68 4.69 -6.85
C CYS A 170 22.29 4.61 -6.22
N ASP A 171 21.49 3.63 -6.65
CA ASP A 171 20.15 3.44 -6.14
C ASP A 171 20.16 2.52 -4.92
N GLN A 172 19.23 2.76 -3.99
CA GLN A 172 19.10 1.97 -2.78
C GLN A 172 17.87 1.08 -2.84
N PHE A 173 17.93 -0.07 -2.18
CA PHE A 173 16.80 -0.95 -1.98
C PHE A 173 16.83 -1.57 -0.60
N ALA A 174 15.66 -1.97 -0.10
CA ALA A 174 15.53 -2.71 1.14
C ALA A 174 15.09 -4.14 0.87
N VAL A 175 15.59 -5.07 1.69
CA VAL A 175 15.17 -6.46 1.74
C VAL A 175 14.79 -6.85 3.16
N HIS A 176 13.70 -7.60 3.29
CA HIS A 176 13.27 -8.24 4.53
C HIS A 176 13.41 -9.74 4.34
N TYR A 177 14.20 -10.38 5.18
CA TYR A 177 14.50 -11.80 5.06
C TYR A 177 14.81 -12.40 6.43
N GLU A 178 14.69 -13.71 6.56
CA GLU A 178 15.05 -14.41 7.79
C GLU A 178 16.37 -15.17 7.62
N ARG A 179 17.17 -15.22 8.69
CA ARG A 179 18.36 -16.08 8.82
C ARG A 179 18.09 -17.13 9.88
N GLU A 180 18.57 -18.36 9.69
CA GLU A 180 18.57 -19.37 10.76
C GLU A 180 19.35 -18.85 11.97
N ALA A 181 18.78 -19.03 13.16
CA ALA A 181 19.50 -18.71 14.38
C ALA A 181 20.75 -19.62 14.51
N SER A 182 21.85 -19.06 15.01
CA SER A 182 23.05 -19.83 15.31
C SER A 182 22.72 -21.02 16.21
N LYS A 183 23.40 -22.16 15.95
CA LYS A 183 23.17 -23.46 16.61
C LYS A 183 22.89 -23.30 18.12
N GLY A 184 21.65 -23.55 18.53
CA GLY A 184 21.24 -23.58 19.95
C GLY A 184 19.94 -22.84 20.27
N CYS A 185 19.49 -21.91 19.43
CA CYS A 185 18.17 -21.28 19.57
C CYS A 185 17.25 -21.79 18.45
N GLY A 186 16.15 -22.48 18.79
CA GLY A 186 15.12 -22.78 17.81
C GLY A 186 14.46 -21.49 17.32
N GLY A 187 14.51 -21.22 16.01
CA GLY A 187 13.82 -20.07 15.40
C GLY A 187 14.58 -19.45 14.22
N ALA A 188 13.84 -18.72 13.39
CA ALA A 188 14.40 -17.89 12.32
C ALA A 188 14.32 -16.42 12.74
N ASN A 189 15.40 -15.66 12.58
CA ASN A 189 15.49 -14.26 12.98
C ASN A 189 15.21 -13.36 11.78
N PRO A 190 14.18 -12.49 11.81
CA PRO A 190 13.90 -11.57 10.72
C PRO A 190 14.87 -10.39 10.75
N PHE A 191 15.40 -10.03 9.58
CA PHE A 191 16.29 -8.90 9.35
C PHE A 191 15.72 -8.02 8.25
N VAL A 192 15.80 -6.71 8.45
CA VAL A 192 15.65 -5.73 7.37
C VAL A 192 17.00 -5.12 7.09
N ALA A 193 17.38 -5.06 5.81
CA ALA A 193 18.64 -4.49 5.37
C ALA A 193 18.44 -3.56 4.18
N VAL A 194 19.05 -2.38 4.24
CA VAL A 194 19.09 -1.40 3.16
C VAL A 194 20.45 -1.44 2.49
N TYR A 195 20.45 -1.73 1.20
CA TYR A 195 21.63 -1.84 0.35
C TYR A 195 21.68 -0.70 -0.66
N GLU A 196 22.88 -0.32 -1.04
CA GLU A 196 23.20 0.53 -2.18
C GLU A 196 23.73 -0.34 -3.33
N PHE A 197 23.19 -0.14 -4.53
CA PHE A 197 23.56 -0.89 -5.73
C PHE A 197 24.39 -0.05 -6.69
N SER A 198 25.50 -0.62 -7.15
CA SER A 198 26.36 -0.08 -8.19
C SER A 198 26.63 -1.14 -9.26
N LYS A 199 26.65 -0.73 -10.53
CA LYS A 199 26.96 -1.63 -11.65
C LYS A 199 28.29 -2.34 -11.44
N GLY A 200 28.29 -3.67 -11.52
CA GLY A 200 29.50 -4.49 -11.43
C GLY A 200 30.12 -4.60 -10.02
N LYS A 201 29.39 -4.21 -8.98
CA LYS A 201 29.76 -4.42 -7.57
C LYS A 201 28.67 -5.20 -6.86
N GLU A 202 29.05 -5.94 -5.82
CA GLU A 202 28.07 -6.52 -4.91
C GLU A 202 27.33 -5.41 -4.15
N PRO A 203 26.01 -5.55 -3.90
CA PRO A 203 25.27 -4.58 -3.08
C PRO A 203 25.92 -4.42 -1.71
N GLN A 204 26.25 -3.18 -1.34
CA GLN A 204 26.84 -2.85 -0.05
C GLN A 204 25.78 -2.27 0.87
N LEU A 205 25.92 -2.46 2.19
CA LEU A 205 25.02 -1.82 3.14
C LEU A 205 25.11 -0.29 2.99
N ALA A 206 23.96 0.39 2.94
CA ALA A 206 23.91 1.84 2.75
C ALA A 206 24.61 2.62 3.89
N SER A 207 24.58 2.05 5.10
CA SER A 207 25.35 2.48 6.26
C SER A 207 25.65 1.28 7.17
N PRO A 208 26.60 1.36 8.11
CA PRO A 208 26.86 0.29 9.07
C PRO A 208 25.62 -0.15 9.87
N ASN A 209 24.68 0.77 10.12
CA ASN A 209 23.46 0.52 10.91
C ASN A 209 22.22 0.24 10.05
N SER A 210 22.40 0.05 8.74
CA SER A 210 21.33 -0.21 7.77
C SER A 210 20.90 -1.67 7.70
N GLU A 211 21.39 -2.55 8.58
CA GLU A 211 20.88 -3.91 8.77
C GLU A 211 20.54 -4.11 10.24
N ARG A 212 19.28 -4.49 10.53
CA ARG A 212 18.81 -4.67 11.91
C ARG A 212 17.92 -5.90 12.03
N GLN A 213 18.13 -6.65 13.10
CA GLN A 213 17.26 -7.74 13.52
C GLN A 213 15.96 -7.17 14.08
N ASN A 214 14.82 -7.80 13.81
CA ASN A 214 13.50 -7.40 14.31
C ASN A 214 13.14 -5.93 14.02
N TRP A 215 13.67 -5.37 12.91
CA TRP A 215 13.39 -3.98 12.56
C TRP A 215 11.92 -3.74 12.25
N THR A 216 11.22 -4.76 11.73
CA THR A 216 9.76 -4.76 11.60
C THR A 216 9.22 -6.10 12.10
N ALA A 217 8.01 -6.08 12.65
CA ALA A 217 7.31 -7.28 13.08
C ALA A 217 6.58 -7.98 11.91
N SER A 218 6.23 -7.25 10.85
CA SER A 218 5.47 -7.79 9.71
C SER A 218 6.11 -7.43 8.37
N VAL A 219 5.89 -6.21 7.88
CA VAL A 219 6.40 -5.71 6.60
C VAL A 219 7.02 -4.34 6.78
N PHE A 220 7.85 -3.91 5.82
CA PHE A 220 8.30 -2.53 5.74
C PHE A 220 7.68 -1.81 4.53
N GLN A 221 7.67 -0.49 4.59
CA GLN A 221 7.21 0.35 3.49
C GLN A 221 8.10 1.58 3.38
N TRP A 222 8.58 1.86 2.16
CA TRP A 222 9.15 3.15 1.85
C TRP A 222 8.03 4.18 1.72
N SER A 223 8.28 5.39 2.21
CA SER A 223 7.44 6.54 1.89
C SER A 223 7.54 6.89 0.40
N PRO A 224 6.52 7.53 -0.22
CA PRO A 224 6.45 7.78 -1.66
C PRO A 224 7.65 8.52 -2.28
N LEU A 225 8.32 9.42 -1.53
CA LEU A 225 9.50 10.16 -1.99
C LEU A 225 10.81 9.48 -1.54
N GLY A 226 10.73 8.40 -0.76
CA GLY A 226 11.85 7.63 -0.25
C GLY A 226 12.53 8.26 0.97
N THR A 227 11.97 9.33 1.54
CA THR A 227 12.51 10.01 2.73
C THR A 227 12.55 9.11 3.95
N PHE A 228 11.48 8.35 4.17
CA PHE A 228 11.29 7.51 5.34
C PHE A 228 11.23 6.03 4.97
N LEU A 229 11.87 5.20 5.79
CA LEU A 229 11.55 3.79 5.89
C LEU A 229 10.57 3.62 7.04
N ALA A 230 9.45 2.95 6.81
CA ALA A 230 8.46 2.67 7.84
C ALA A 230 8.48 1.20 8.26
N SER A 231 8.43 0.97 9.57
CA SER A 231 8.32 -0.36 10.17
C SER A 231 7.08 -0.45 11.06
N ILE A 232 6.50 -1.66 11.09
CA ILE A 232 5.31 -1.96 11.89
C ILE A 232 5.75 -2.74 13.12
N HIS A 233 5.29 -2.31 14.29
CA HIS A 233 5.52 -2.95 15.58
C HIS A 233 4.19 -3.14 16.31
N HIS A 234 4.17 -3.99 17.35
CA HIS A 234 2.95 -4.24 18.12
C HIS A 234 2.32 -2.97 18.71
N MET A 235 3.16 -2.05 19.21
CA MET A 235 2.74 -0.77 19.79
C MET A 235 2.43 0.32 18.75
N GLY A 236 2.68 0.04 17.47
CA GLY A 236 2.44 0.98 16.36
C GLY A 236 3.58 1.10 15.37
N VAL A 237 3.60 2.22 14.65
CA VAL A 237 4.45 2.41 13.47
C VAL A 237 5.61 3.34 13.80
N ALA A 238 6.80 3.03 13.29
CA ALA A 238 7.98 3.88 13.40
C ALA A 238 8.48 4.30 12.02
N LEU A 239 8.91 5.57 11.90
CA LEU A 239 9.61 6.08 10.74
C LEU A 239 11.09 6.23 11.03
N TRP A 240 11.91 5.88 10.06
CA TRP A 240 13.36 5.94 10.12
C TRP A 240 13.89 6.81 8.99
N ALA A 241 14.80 7.72 9.30
CA ALA A 241 15.32 8.73 8.37
C ALA A 241 16.83 8.96 8.53
N GLY A 242 17.40 9.73 7.62
CA GLY A 242 18.82 10.07 7.63
C GLY A 242 19.73 8.94 7.13
N ARG A 243 21.05 9.13 7.27
CA ARG A 243 22.07 8.20 6.75
C ARG A 243 22.12 6.89 7.53
N ASN A 244 21.97 6.95 8.84
CA ASN A 244 22.02 5.79 9.73
C ASN A 244 20.64 5.14 9.97
N PHE A 245 19.58 5.68 9.33
CA PHE A 245 18.19 5.29 9.58
C PHE A 245 17.81 5.41 11.06
N ASP A 246 18.03 6.57 11.64
CA ASP A 246 17.67 6.88 13.01
C ASP A 246 16.15 7.10 13.12
N ARG A 247 15.59 6.84 14.30
CA ARG A 247 14.13 6.91 14.51
C ARG A 247 13.69 8.37 14.44
N PHE A 248 12.90 8.69 13.42
CA PHE A 248 12.34 10.02 13.17
C PHE A 248 11.07 10.27 13.98
N ALA A 249 10.08 9.38 13.84
CA ALA A 249 8.79 9.49 14.51
C ALA A 249 8.25 8.12 14.92
N ARG A 250 7.36 8.11 15.91
CA ARG A 250 6.59 6.93 16.32
C ARG A 250 5.12 7.32 16.44
N PHE A 251 4.26 6.55 15.79
CA PHE A 251 2.82 6.72 15.81
C PHE A 251 2.20 5.58 16.62
N GLN A 252 1.51 5.95 17.70
CA GLN A 252 0.90 4.97 18.58
C GLN A 252 -0.43 4.50 17.99
N HIS A 253 -0.43 3.26 17.53
CA HIS A 253 -1.62 2.55 17.07
C HIS A 253 -1.34 1.06 17.23
N GLU A 254 -1.96 0.42 18.22
CA GLU A 254 -1.66 -0.98 18.51
C GLU A 254 -2.18 -1.90 17.40
N ASN A 255 -1.44 -2.98 17.14
CA ASN A 255 -1.82 -4.03 16.18
C ASN A 255 -2.09 -3.53 14.75
N VAL A 256 -1.33 -2.52 14.30
CA VAL A 256 -1.41 -2.07 12.91
C VAL A 256 -1.12 -3.23 11.96
N ALA A 257 -2.09 -3.51 11.10
CA ALA A 257 -1.98 -4.52 10.06
C ALA A 257 -1.53 -3.89 8.73
N MET A 258 -2.00 -2.68 8.42
CA MET A 258 -1.74 -2.01 7.15
C MET A 258 -1.32 -0.55 7.36
N LEU A 259 -0.44 -0.08 6.48
CA LEU A 259 0.19 1.23 6.51
C LEU A 259 0.18 1.84 5.10
N ASP A 260 -0.08 3.13 5.01
CA ASP A 260 0.05 3.88 3.77
C ASP A 260 0.44 5.34 4.02
N PHE A 261 0.88 6.03 2.98
CA PHE A 261 1.33 7.43 3.04
C PHE A 261 0.55 8.29 2.07
N SER A 262 0.39 9.57 2.41
CA SER A 262 0.01 10.56 1.41
C SER A 262 1.15 10.77 0.39
N PRO A 263 0.86 11.06 -0.89
CA PRO A 263 1.83 11.26 -1.96
C PRO A 263 3.01 12.18 -1.64
N LEU A 264 2.80 13.27 -0.89
CA LEU A 264 3.85 14.21 -0.49
C LEU A 264 4.41 13.97 0.91
N GLU A 265 4.16 12.80 1.50
CA GLU A 265 4.67 12.40 2.82
C GLU A 265 4.21 13.29 3.98
N LYS A 266 3.11 14.04 3.82
CA LYS A 266 2.54 14.86 4.89
C LYS A 266 1.83 14.02 5.95
N PHE A 267 1.15 12.96 5.50
CA PHE A 267 0.33 12.12 6.37
C PHE A 267 0.72 10.65 6.25
N VAL A 268 0.54 9.95 7.36
CA VAL A 268 0.62 8.49 7.42
C VAL A 268 -0.72 7.95 7.89
N VAL A 269 -1.23 6.96 7.16
CA VAL A 269 -2.50 6.29 7.44
C VAL A 269 -2.18 4.91 7.97
N THR A 270 -2.77 4.57 9.11
CA THR A 270 -2.58 3.28 9.76
C THR A 270 -3.93 2.63 9.97
N TYR A 271 -3.98 1.33 9.75
CA TYR A 271 -5.18 0.54 9.97
C TYR A 271 -4.83 -0.65 10.87
N ALA A 272 -5.58 -0.77 11.96
CA ALA A 272 -5.61 -1.95 12.80
C ALA A 272 -6.97 -2.62 12.66
N MET A 273 -7.00 -3.95 12.79
CA MET A 273 -8.27 -4.66 12.81
C MET A 273 -9.07 -4.20 14.04
N PRO A 274 -10.41 -4.10 13.95
CA PRO A 274 -11.26 -3.64 15.04
C PRO A 274 -11.24 -4.50 16.33
N ASP A 275 -10.45 -5.57 16.37
CA ASP A 275 -10.23 -6.43 17.54
C ASP A 275 -9.32 -5.80 18.61
N ASN A 276 -9.01 -4.50 18.48
CA ASN A 276 -8.23 -3.78 19.47
C ASN A 276 -8.90 -3.89 20.86
N ARG A 277 -8.08 -4.25 21.86
CA ARG A 277 -8.50 -4.49 23.25
C ARG A 277 -9.23 -3.30 23.89
N TRP A 278 -9.05 -2.10 23.34
CA TRP A 278 -9.72 -0.86 23.73
C TRP A 278 -11.09 -0.75 23.06
N LYS A 279 -12.11 -1.44 23.59
CA LYS A 279 -13.48 -1.41 23.02
C LYS A 279 -14.16 -0.03 23.04
N GLU A 280 -13.59 0.96 23.75
CA GLU A 280 -14.04 2.36 23.72
C GLU A 280 -13.46 3.14 22.53
N ASP A 281 -12.31 2.71 21.99
CA ASP A 281 -11.70 3.33 20.83
C ASP A 281 -12.16 2.62 19.56
N THR A 282 -13.19 3.19 18.94
CA THR A 282 -13.76 2.66 17.69
C THR A 282 -12.93 3.01 16.45
N ASP A 283 -11.89 3.83 16.56
CA ASP A 283 -11.11 4.34 15.43
C ASP A 283 -10.08 3.31 14.96
N SER A 284 -10.55 2.38 14.12
CA SER A 284 -9.72 1.33 13.50
C SER A 284 -8.71 1.91 12.48
N LEU A 285 -8.99 3.10 11.93
CA LEU A 285 -8.11 3.78 11.00
C LEU A 285 -7.72 5.15 11.56
N ARG A 286 -6.41 5.43 11.61
CA ARG A 286 -5.87 6.70 12.11
C ARG A 286 -4.97 7.37 11.09
N ILE A 287 -5.13 8.68 10.97
CA ILE A 287 -4.30 9.56 10.15
C ILE A 287 -3.43 10.41 11.07
N PHE A 288 -2.12 10.31 10.90
CA PHE A 288 -1.15 11.11 11.64
C PHE A 288 -0.43 12.09 10.72
N ASP A 289 -0.10 13.26 11.25
CA ASP A 289 0.82 14.19 10.61
C ASP A 289 2.25 13.69 10.79
N VAL A 290 3.01 13.60 9.70
CA VAL A 290 4.35 13.01 9.71
C VAL A 290 5.36 13.91 10.43
N GLN A 291 5.23 15.24 10.30
CA GLN A 291 6.17 16.19 10.90
C GLN A 291 5.91 16.37 12.38
N THR A 292 4.64 16.55 12.78
CA THR A 292 4.29 16.77 14.19
C THR A 292 4.12 15.46 14.96
N GLY A 293 3.86 14.34 14.31
CA GLY A 293 3.55 13.07 14.97
C GLY A 293 2.14 13.01 15.57
N GLU A 294 1.35 14.07 15.44
CA GLU A 294 0.01 14.17 16.04
C GLU A 294 -1.01 13.34 15.25
N MET A 295 -1.93 12.70 15.97
CA MET A 295 -3.09 12.09 15.35
C MET A 295 -4.06 13.20 14.93
N ARG A 296 -4.22 13.40 13.62
CA ARG A 296 -5.09 14.44 13.06
C ARG A 296 -6.54 14.01 13.08
N LYS A 297 -6.79 12.73 12.75
CA LYS A 297 -8.15 12.18 12.70
C LYS A 297 -8.15 10.66 12.83
N GLY A 298 -9.11 10.14 13.58
CA GLY A 298 -9.49 8.73 13.57
C GLY A 298 -10.82 8.50 12.85
N PHE A 299 -10.95 7.33 12.24
CA PHE A 299 -12.15 6.88 11.54
C PHE A 299 -12.54 5.49 12.03
N SER A 300 -13.80 5.37 12.48
CA SER A 300 -14.42 4.09 12.75
C SER A 300 -14.91 3.46 11.45
N LEU A 301 -14.44 2.24 11.18
CA LEU A 301 -14.89 1.43 10.05
C LEU A 301 -15.84 0.32 10.50
N MET A 302 -16.42 0.44 11.70
CA MET A 302 -17.33 -0.57 12.28
C MET A 302 -18.55 -0.86 11.40
N GLN A 303 -19.05 0.13 10.66
CA GLN A 303 -20.15 -0.06 9.71
C GLN A 303 -19.86 -1.06 8.57
N TYR A 304 -18.58 -1.29 8.24
CA TYR A 304 -18.16 -2.30 7.26
C TYR A 304 -17.94 -3.70 7.88
N GLN A 305 -18.12 -3.86 9.20
CA GLN A 305 -17.94 -5.15 9.89
C GLN A 305 -19.02 -6.19 9.59
N ARG A 306 -20.17 -5.78 9.02
CA ARG A 306 -21.30 -6.69 8.75
C ARG A 306 -20.97 -7.77 7.71
N ASP A 307 -19.95 -7.56 6.89
CA ASP A 307 -19.48 -8.49 5.86
C ASP A 307 -18.07 -9.04 6.20
N ASN A 308 -17.94 -9.84 7.27
CA ASN A 308 -16.72 -10.58 7.65
C ASN A 308 -15.50 -9.76 8.10
N ASN A 309 -15.66 -8.54 8.65
CA ASN A 309 -14.54 -7.71 9.14
C ASN A 309 -13.44 -7.39 8.08
N MET A 310 -13.73 -7.51 6.78
CA MET A 310 -12.76 -7.24 5.73
C MET A 310 -12.94 -5.82 5.18
N LEU A 311 -11.85 -5.06 5.11
CA LEU A 311 -11.83 -3.79 4.37
C LEU A 311 -12.15 -4.05 2.89
N PRO A 312 -12.98 -3.21 2.24
CA PRO A 312 -13.32 -3.38 0.83
C PRO A 312 -12.09 -3.26 -0.08
N HIS A 313 -11.15 -2.38 0.26
CA HIS A 313 -9.87 -2.25 -0.44
C HIS A 313 -8.81 -1.58 0.46
N TRP A 314 -7.53 -1.80 0.15
CA TRP A 314 -6.41 -1.03 0.68
C TRP A 314 -5.56 -0.45 -0.46
N PRO A 315 -5.12 0.81 -0.41
CA PRO A 315 -5.40 1.83 0.61
C PRO A 315 -6.88 2.23 0.71
N TYR A 316 -7.39 2.50 1.92
CA TYR A 316 -8.79 2.93 2.10
C TYR A 316 -9.00 4.39 1.68
N PHE A 317 -8.09 5.28 2.07
CA PHE A 317 -8.06 6.65 1.58
C PHE A 317 -7.17 6.73 0.35
N GLN A 318 -7.72 7.25 -0.74
CA GLN A 318 -6.94 7.67 -1.88
C GLN A 318 -6.74 9.19 -1.84
N TRP A 319 -5.50 9.62 -1.97
CA TRP A 319 -5.12 11.02 -1.84
C TRP A 319 -5.06 11.73 -3.19
N SER A 320 -5.38 13.03 -3.21
CA SER A 320 -5.02 13.89 -4.33
C SER A 320 -3.50 14.02 -4.43
N PHE A 321 -3.00 14.31 -5.63
CA PHE A 321 -1.56 14.42 -5.92
C PHE A 321 -0.80 15.45 -5.06
N ASP A 322 -1.51 16.43 -4.50
CA ASP A 322 -0.97 17.54 -3.69
C ASP A 322 -1.27 17.40 -2.18
N ASP A 323 -1.79 16.25 -1.77
CA ASP A 323 -2.25 15.93 -0.42
C ASP A 323 -3.36 16.85 0.12
N ARG A 324 -4.00 17.68 -0.72
CA ARG A 324 -5.07 18.59 -0.26
C ARG A 324 -6.34 17.85 0.11
N TYR A 325 -6.65 16.77 -0.60
CA TYR A 325 -7.88 16.01 -0.42
C TYR A 325 -7.60 14.52 -0.20
N ALA A 326 -8.41 13.90 0.66
CA ALA A 326 -8.47 12.46 0.84
C ALA A 326 -9.88 11.97 0.47
N ALA A 327 -9.98 10.99 -0.43
CA ALA A 327 -11.24 10.41 -0.84
C ALA A 327 -11.36 8.97 -0.37
N CYS A 328 -12.55 8.57 0.08
CA CYS A 328 -12.90 7.19 0.37
C CYS A 328 -14.31 6.86 -0.17
N PRO A 329 -14.64 5.57 -0.34
CA PRO A 329 -16.01 5.16 -0.65
C PRO A 329 -16.98 5.66 0.42
N LYS A 330 -18.13 6.17 0.00
CA LYS A 330 -19.20 6.51 0.93
C LYS A 330 -19.77 5.22 1.55
N PRO A 331 -20.07 5.21 2.85
CA PRO A 331 -20.80 4.09 3.46
C PRO A 331 -22.10 3.77 2.71
N GLY A 332 -22.32 2.49 2.42
CA GLY A 332 -23.45 2.02 1.59
C GLY A 332 -23.18 2.02 0.08
N ASN A 333 -21.92 2.22 -0.36
CA ASN A 333 -21.45 2.09 -1.75
C ASN A 333 -22.27 2.88 -2.79
N ASN A 334 -22.79 4.06 -2.39
CA ASN A 334 -23.58 4.94 -3.24
C ASN A 334 -22.95 6.33 -3.42
N GLY A 335 -21.63 6.40 -3.36
CA GLY A 335 -20.94 7.66 -3.57
C GLY A 335 -19.49 7.68 -3.11
N ILE A 336 -18.93 8.89 -3.09
CA ILE A 336 -17.56 9.18 -2.67
C ILE A 336 -17.61 10.26 -1.57
N SER A 337 -16.90 10.01 -0.48
CA SER A 337 -16.63 10.99 0.57
C SER A 337 -15.27 11.62 0.30
N ILE A 338 -15.21 12.96 0.21
CA ILE A 338 -13.96 13.69 0.02
C ILE A 338 -13.74 14.58 1.23
N TYR A 339 -12.60 14.45 1.89
CA TYR A 339 -12.19 15.22 3.05
C TYR A 339 -11.09 16.20 2.67
N GLU A 340 -11.16 17.41 3.21
CA GLU A 340 -10.09 18.41 3.12
C GLU A 340 -9.04 18.14 4.20
N SER A 341 -7.77 18.06 3.80
CA SER A 341 -6.65 17.62 4.65
C SER A 341 -6.32 18.54 5.84
N GLU A 342 -6.73 19.81 5.80
CA GLU A 342 -6.41 20.77 6.88
C GLU A 342 -7.12 20.39 8.19
N HIS A 343 -8.38 20.00 8.10
CA HIS A 343 -9.24 19.66 9.24
C HIS A 343 -9.84 18.24 9.17
N PHE A 344 -9.60 17.51 8.08
CA PHE A 344 -10.26 16.23 7.76
C PHE A 344 -11.79 16.32 7.83
N THR A 345 -12.34 17.45 7.40
CA THR A 345 -13.79 17.68 7.28
C THR A 345 -14.27 17.41 5.86
N LEU A 346 -15.51 16.95 5.73
CA LEU A 346 -16.11 16.64 4.43
C LEU A 346 -16.21 17.90 3.55
N LEU A 347 -15.72 17.81 2.30
CA LEU A 347 -15.69 18.89 1.33
C LEU A 347 -17.10 19.44 1.07
N ASN A 348 -17.32 20.71 1.38
CA ASN A 348 -18.62 21.39 1.35
C ASN A 348 -19.70 20.70 2.22
N LYS A 349 -19.29 19.98 3.27
CA LYS A 349 -20.15 19.24 4.21
C LYS A 349 -21.11 18.25 3.53
N LYS A 350 -20.80 17.78 2.31
CA LYS A 350 -21.67 16.89 1.53
C LYS A 350 -20.87 15.82 0.79
N HIS A 351 -21.36 14.59 0.88
CA HIS A 351 -20.87 13.48 0.07
C HIS A 351 -21.23 13.68 -1.40
N ILE A 352 -20.43 13.11 -2.29
CA ILE A 352 -20.76 13.02 -3.72
C ILE A 352 -21.59 11.76 -3.89
N VAL A 353 -22.84 11.91 -4.31
CA VAL A 353 -23.74 10.78 -4.55
C VAL A 353 -23.53 10.29 -5.98
N ILE A 354 -23.05 9.06 -6.10
CA ILE A 354 -22.87 8.35 -7.38
C ILE A 354 -23.39 6.94 -7.14
N ASP A 355 -24.52 6.64 -7.75
CA ASP A 355 -25.14 5.34 -7.60
C ASP A 355 -24.29 4.24 -8.25
N ASN A 356 -24.23 3.08 -7.59
CA ASN A 356 -23.60 1.87 -8.11
C ASN A 356 -22.13 2.05 -8.49
N ILE A 357 -21.41 2.88 -7.72
CA ILE A 357 -19.98 3.07 -7.91
C ILE A 357 -19.23 1.81 -7.48
N ARG A 358 -18.41 1.28 -8.39
CA ARG A 358 -17.55 0.12 -8.11
C ARG A 358 -16.17 0.56 -7.63
N THR A 359 -15.58 1.55 -8.30
CA THR A 359 -14.24 2.05 -7.98
C THR A 359 -14.05 3.48 -8.48
N PHE A 360 -13.10 4.19 -7.87
CA PHE A 360 -12.62 5.49 -8.32
C PHE A 360 -11.11 5.60 -8.15
N GLN A 361 -10.47 6.49 -8.91
CA GLN A 361 -9.04 6.76 -8.85
C GLN A 361 -8.76 8.25 -9.10
N TRP A 362 -7.88 8.83 -8.28
CA TRP A 362 -7.34 10.17 -8.55
C TRP A 362 -6.40 10.18 -9.75
N SER A 363 -6.43 11.27 -10.51
CA SER A 363 -5.38 11.58 -11.46
C SER A 363 -4.05 11.81 -10.71
N PRO A 364 -2.92 11.23 -11.16
CA PRO A 364 -1.62 11.37 -10.52
C PRO A 364 -1.05 12.80 -10.45
N THR A 365 -1.61 13.76 -11.20
CA THR A 365 -1.05 15.11 -11.33
C THR A 365 -2.10 16.23 -11.23
N ARG A 366 -3.39 15.89 -11.20
CA ARG A 366 -4.51 16.85 -11.24
C ARG A 366 -5.56 16.49 -10.19
N SER A 367 -6.32 17.49 -9.76
CA SER A 367 -7.48 17.30 -8.87
C SER A 367 -8.69 16.79 -9.64
N LEU A 368 -8.52 15.63 -10.27
CA LEU A 368 -9.50 14.97 -11.13
C LEU A 368 -9.71 13.54 -10.64
N ILE A 369 -10.96 13.11 -10.52
CA ILE A 369 -11.33 11.75 -10.15
C ILE A 369 -11.90 11.04 -11.37
N ALA A 370 -11.33 9.89 -11.71
CA ALA A 370 -11.97 8.89 -12.56
C ALA A 370 -12.86 7.99 -11.72
N TYR A 371 -14.06 7.69 -12.17
CA TYR A 371 -14.97 6.77 -11.49
C TYR A 371 -15.62 5.79 -12.47
N TYR A 372 -15.90 4.59 -11.98
CA TYR A 372 -16.62 3.54 -12.71
C TYR A 372 -17.88 3.15 -11.94
N CYS A 373 -19.03 3.24 -12.62
CA CYS A 373 -20.32 2.74 -12.14
C CYS A 373 -20.73 1.50 -12.92
N GLU A 374 -21.14 0.45 -12.21
CA GLU A 374 -21.63 -0.77 -12.82
C GLU A 374 -23.00 -0.59 -13.48
N GLU A 375 -23.29 -1.45 -14.46
CA GLU A 375 -24.56 -1.48 -15.18
C GLU A 375 -25.70 -1.92 -14.25
N LYS A 376 -26.81 -1.17 -14.26
CA LYS A 376 -28.04 -1.57 -13.55
C LYS A 376 -28.97 -2.27 -14.53
N VAL A 377 -28.82 -3.60 -14.66
CA VAL A 377 -29.61 -4.42 -15.58
C VAL A 377 -31.13 -4.29 -15.32
N ALA A 378 -31.56 -4.22 -14.06
CA ALA A 378 -32.97 -4.08 -13.69
C ALA A 378 -33.62 -2.78 -14.20
N ASN A 379 -32.83 -1.70 -14.31
CA ASN A 379 -33.32 -0.39 -14.75
C ASN A 379 -32.89 -0.05 -16.18
N ASN A 380 -32.29 -1.01 -16.91
CA ASN A 380 -31.71 -0.81 -18.24
C ASN A 380 -30.75 0.40 -18.30
N ALA A 381 -30.01 0.66 -17.22
CA ALA A 381 -29.08 1.78 -17.14
C ALA A 381 -27.65 1.29 -17.43
N PRO A 382 -26.95 1.88 -18.42
CA PRO A 382 -25.62 1.44 -18.83
C PRO A 382 -24.56 1.65 -17.74
N ALA A 383 -23.43 0.95 -17.87
CA ALA A 383 -22.23 1.28 -17.13
C ALA A 383 -21.77 2.71 -17.49
N GLU A 384 -21.32 3.48 -16.48
CA GLU A 384 -20.84 4.86 -16.65
C GLU A 384 -19.38 4.97 -16.19
N PHE A 385 -18.52 5.43 -17.10
CA PHE A 385 -17.13 5.79 -16.82
C PHE A 385 -17.01 7.31 -16.91
N GLY A 386 -16.63 7.97 -15.83
CA GLY A 386 -16.63 9.44 -15.80
C GLY A 386 -15.39 10.06 -15.19
N LEU A 387 -15.14 11.30 -15.60
CA LEU A 387 -14.12 12.19 -15.06
C LEU A 387 -14.81 13.35 -14.35
N MET A 388 -14.48 13.56 -13.09
CA MET A 388 -15.06 14.60 -12.24
C MET A 388 -13.97 15.50 -11.67
N GLU A 389 -14.14 16.81 -11.83
CA GLU A 389 -13.23 17.82 -11.29
C GLU A 389 -13.52 18.10 -9.81
N ILE A 390 -12.47 18.20 -9.00
CA ILE A 390 -12.54 18.58 -7.57
C ILE A 390 -11.78 19.90 -7.39
N PRO A 391 -12.33 20.91 -6.67
CA PRO A 391 -13.48 20.84 -5.76
C PRO A 391 -14.85 21.17 -6.38
N SER A 392 -14.92 21.50 -7.68
CA SER A 392 -16.16 21.94 -8.34
C SER A 392 -17.25 20.85 -8.35
N LYS A 393 -16.88 19.57 -8.25
CA LYS A 393 -17.76 18.39 -8.35
C LYS A 393 -18.47 18.30 -9.71
N VAL A 394 -17.93 18.98 -10.73
CA VAL A 394 -18.48 19.01 -12.09
C VAL A 394 -17.98 17.78 -12.86
N LYS A 395 -18.91 17.04 -13.47
CA LYS A 395 -18.58 15.95 -14.39
C LYS A 395 -18.10 16.55 -15.71
N ILE A 396 -16.80 16.40 -16.02
CA ILE A 396 -16.20 16.92 -17.25
C ILE A 396 -16.61 16.07 -18.46
N ARG A 397 -16.56 14.75 -18.29
CA ARG A 397 -16.88 13.77 -19.33
C ARG A 397 -17.43 12.50 -18.69
N ALA A 398 -18.41 11.89 -19.33
CA ALA A 398 -18.88 10.55 -19.00
C ALA A 398 -19.12 9.75 -20.28
N GLN A 399 -18.58 8.54 -20.35
CA GLN A 399 -18.85 7.57 -21.40
C GLN A 399 -19.78 6.50 -20.83
N ARG A 400 -20.85 6.21 -21.58
CA ARG A 400 -21.82 5.17 -21.20
C ARG A 400 -21.72 3.99 -22.15
N ILE A 401 -21.66 2.79 -21.58
CA ILE A 401 -21.44 1.54 -22.32
C ILE A 401 -22.41 0.49 -21.80
N PHE A 402 -23.12 -0.19 -22.71
CA PHE A 402 -24.03 -1.28 -22.36
C PHE A 402 -23.32 -2.63 -22.39
N SER A 403 -23.87 -3.58 -21.64
CA SER A 403 -23.41 -4.97 -21.59
C SER A 403 -21.98 -5.13 -21.12
N VAL A 404 -21.60 -4.47 -20.04
CA VAL A 404 -20.24 -4.56 -19.45
C VAL A 404 -20.23 -5.61 -18.34
N SER A 405 -19.39 -6.64 -18.47
CA SER A 405 -19.17 -7.64 -17.41
C SER A 405 -18.16 -7.17 -16.38
N ASP A 406 -17.05 -6.59 -16.86
CA ASP A 406 -15.96 -6.14 -16.01
C ASP A 406 -15.21 -4.95 -16.62
N ALA A 407 -14.56 -4.16 -15.77
CA ALA A 407 -13.75 -3.03 -16.23
C ALA A 407 -12.62 -2.64 -15.27
N GLU A 408 -11.51 -2.17 -15.86
CA GLU A 408 -10.32 -1.73 -15.14
C GLU A 408 -9.88 -0.35 -15.64
N MET A 409 -9.41 0.51 -14.73
CA MET A 409 -8.99 1.88 -15.02
C MET A 409 -7.49 2.05 -14.80
N PHE A 410 -6.83 2.70 -15.76
CA PHE A 410 -5.37 2.91 -15.79
C PHE A 410 -5.04 4.35 -16.15
N TRP A 411 -4.65 5.14 -15.15
CA TRP A 411 -4.06 6.46 -15.37
C TRP A 411 -2.65 6.35 -15.94
N ASN A 412 -2.32 7.19 -16.91
CA ASN A 412 -0.94 7.43 -17.27
C ASN A 412 -0.23 8.26 -16.18
N LYS A 413 1.09 8.17 -16.06
CA LYS A 413 1.79 8.81 -14.93
C LYS A 413 1.77 10.34 -14.97
N ASN A 414 1.62 10.96 -16.14
CA ASN A 414 1.47 12.40 -16.26
C ASN A 414 0.03 12.88 -15.96
N GLY A 415 -0.94 11.96 -15.77
CA GLY A 415 -2.33 12.25 -15.41
C GLY A 415 -3.18 12.87 -16.51
N ASP A 416 -2.68 12.89 -17.75
CA ASP A 416 -3.34 13.48 -18.91
C ASP A 416 -4.30 12.52 -19.60
N ARG A 417 -4.08 11.20 -19.49
CA ARG A 417 -4.88 10.18 -20.15
C ARG A 417 -5.28 9.06 -19.21
N LEU A 418 -6.49 8.58 -19.40
CA LEU A 418 -7.04 7.42 -18.70
C LEU A 418 -7.38 6.34 -19.73
N ALA A 419 -6.79 5.15 -19.61
CA ALA A 419 -7.27 3.97 -20.31
C ALA A 419 -8.28 3.24 -19.42
N VAL A 420 -9.38 2.81 -20.03
CA VAL A 420 -10.40 1.98 -19.41
C VAL A 420 -10.51 0.71 -20.24
N HIS A 421 -10.07 -0.41 -19.67
CA HIS A 421 -10.38 -1.72 -20.22
C HIS A 421 -11.84 -2.04 -19.88
N THR A 422 -12.62 -2.46 -20.87
CA THR A 422 -14.00 -2.93 -20.69
C THR A 422 -14.17 -4.29 -21.35
N GLU A 423 -14.67 -5.26 -20.58
CA GLU A 423 -15.11 -6.53 -21.11
C GLU A 423 -16.62 -6.48 -21.37
N ARG A 424 -17.02 -6.72 -22.62
CA ARG A 424 -18.42 -6.62 -23.06
C ARG A 424 -18.99 -7.97 -23.42
N TYR A 425 -20.26 -8.22 -23.10
CA TYR A 425 -20.96 -9.46 -23.40
C TYR A 425 -22.10 -9.28 -24.42
N GLN A 426 -22.42 -10.33 -25.17
CA GLN A 426 -23.61 -10.32 -26.05
C GLN A 426 -24.84 -10.94 -25.38
N LYS A 427 -24.66 -11.95 -24.53
CA LYS A 427 -25.77 -12.55 -23.76
C LYS A 427 -25.34 -12.85 -22.33
N LYS A 428 -26.21 -12.48 -21.40
CA LYS A 428 -26.15 -12.80 -19.97
C LYS A 428 -27.13 -13.93 -19.68
N ASN A 429 -26.63 -15.08 -19.25
CA ASN A 429 -27.46 -16.20 -18.80
C ASN A 429 -27.38 -16.28 -17.28
N VAL A 430 -28.52 -16.11 -16.61
CA VAL A 430 -28.60 -16.25 -15.16
C VAL A 430 -29.23 -17.60 -14.86
N LYS A 431 -28.51 -18.47 -14.15
CA LYS A 431 -29.04 -19.73 -13.63
C LYS A 431 -29.16 -19.60 -12.12
N SER A 432 -30.38 -19.63 -11.60
CA SER A 432 -30.59 -19.69 -10.15
C SER A 432 -30.64 -21.16 -9.74
N SER A 433 -29.64 -21.61 -8.99
CA SER A 433 -29.56 -22.97 -8.44
C SER A 433 -29.42 -22.86 -6.93
N GLY A 434 -30.46 -23.22 -6.17
CA GLY A 434 -30.41 -23.26 -4.70
C GLY A 434 -30.27 -21.88 -4.02
N GLY A 435 -30.76 -20.80 -4.65
CA GLY A 435 -30.71 -19.44 -4.07
C GLY A 435 -29.43 -18.66 -4.37
N VAL A 436 -28.45 -19.27 -5.04
CA VAL A 436 -27.27 -18.58 -5.59
C VAL A 436 -27.50 -18.34 -7.08
N GLU A 437 -27.48 -17.06 -7.49
CA GLU A 437 -27.53 -16.69 -8.90
C GLU A 437 -26.15 -16.88 -9.54
N ASP A 438 -26.05 -17.87 -10.42
CA ASP A 438 -24.85 -18.11 -11.21
C ASP A 438 -24.97 -17.38 -12.56
N VAL A 439 -24.22 -16.30 -12.72
CA VAL A 439 -24.26 -15.43 -13.89
C VAL A 439 -23.18 -15.83 -14.88
N LYS A 440 -23.58 -16.36 -16.03
CA LYS A 440 -22.68 -16.72 -17.12
C LYS A 440 -22.82 -15.77 -18.29
N TYR A 441 -21.74 -15.06 -18.60
CA TYR A 441 -21.63 -14.23 -19.79
C TYR A 441 -21.14 -15.06 -20.99
N SER A 442 -21.60 -14.71 -22.20
CA SER A 442 -21.21 -15.38 -23.44
C SER A 442 -20.80 -14.38 -24.51
N LYS A 443 -19.82 -14.82 -25.34
CA LYS A 443 -19.17 -14.02 -26.39
C LYS A 443 -18.61 -12.71 -25.84
N LEU A 444 -17.62 -12.85 -24.97
CA LEU A 444 -16.91 -11.72 -24.37
C LEU A 444 -16.01 -11.07 -25.42
N THR A 445 -16.04 -9.75 -25.50
CA THR A 445 -15.14 -8.94 -26.34
C THR A 445 -14.50 -7.84 -25.50
N SER A 446 -13.17 -7.74 -25.56
CA SER A 446 -12.41 -6.74 -24.80
C SER A 446 -12.20 -5.47 -25.61
N HIS A 447 -12.43 -4.32 -24.99
CA HIS A 447 -12.19 -3.00 -25.58
C HIS A 447 -11.34 -2.15 -24.64
N ILE A 448 -10.53 -1.27 -25.21
CA ILE A 448 -9.80 -0.24 -24.48
C ILE A 448 -10.34 1.12 -24.93
N GLU A 449 -10.89 1.87 -23.98
CA GLU A 449 -11.39 3.23 -24.17
C GLU A 449 -10.38 4.20 -23.55
N ILE A 450 -9.80 5.10 -24.33
CA ILE A 450 -8.76 6.03 -23.89
C ILE A 450 -9.34 7.44 -23.86
N PHE A 451 -9.48 7.99 -22.67
CA PHE A 451 -9.87 9.38 -22.44
C PHE A 451 -8.61 10.25 -22.50
N ASP A 452 -8.58 11.21 -23.42
CA ASP A 452 -7.53 12.23 -23.50
C ASP A 452 -8.05 13.54 -22.90
N ALA A 453 -7.54 13.88 -21.70
CA ALA A 453 -7.98 15.02 -20.91
C ALA A 453 -7.03 16.23 -21.01
N ARG A 454 -6.12 16.27 -22.00
CA ARG A 454 -5.20 17.40 -22.23
C ARG A 454 -5.94 18.66 -22.69
N GLU A 455 -6.98 18.48 -23.50
CA GLU A 455 -7.82 19.56 -24.00
C GLU A 455 -9.05 19.79 -23.11
N LYS A 456 -9.71 20.95 -23.30
CA LYS A 456 -10.91 21.30 -22.51
C LYS A 456 -12.07 20.32 -22.76
N GLU A 457 -12.20 19.85 -23.99
CA GLU A 457 -13.12 18.77 -24.34
C GLU A 457 -12.37 17.44 -24.33
N VAL A 458 -12.76 16.54 -23.43
CA VAL A 458 -12.13 15.23 -23.32
C VAL A 458 -12.53 14.35 -24.50
N SER A 459 -11.57 14.04 -25.36
CA SER A 459 -11.78 13.10 -26.46
C SER A 459 -11.67 11.64 -25.98
N VAL A 460 -12.36 10.73 -26.66
CA VAL A 460 -12.36 9.30 -26.31
C VAL A 460 -12.00 8.48 -27.56
N LEU A 461 -10.93 7.71 -27.47
CA LEU A 461 -10.47 6.79 -28.52
C LEU A 461 -10.86 5.36 -28.13
N SER A 462 -11.52 4.64 -29.02
CA SER A 462 -11.91 3.25 -28.78
C SER A 462 -11.05 2.28 -29.59
N LEU A 463 -10.55 1.24 -28.92
CA LEU A 463 -9.78 0.15 -29.51
C LEU A 463 -10.44 -1.18 -29.16
N ALA A 464 -10.97 -1.90 -30.16
CA ALA A 464 -11.41 -3.28 -29.96
C ALA A 464 -10.20 -4.23 -30.03
N LEU A 465 -10.06 -5.11 -29.04
CA LEU A 465 -9.03 -6.14 -29.03
C LEU A 465 -9.53 -7.38 -29.77
N THR A 466 -8.64 -8.02 -30.53
CA THR A 466 -8.95 -9.23 -31.30
C THR A 466 -8.99 -10.50 -30.45
N GLU A 467 -8.30 -10.47 -29.31
CA GLU A 467 -8.01 -11.61 -28.44
C GLU A 467 -8.34 -11.24 -26.98
N GLN A 468 -8.35 -12.23 -26.08
CA GLN A 468 -8.72 -12.00 -24.68
C GLN A 468 -7.67 -11.14 -23.97
N TYR A 469 -8.11 -10.09 -23.29
CA TYR A 469 -7.25 -9.22 -22.50
C TYR A 469 -6.60 -9.96 -21.32
N VAL A 470 -5.34 -9.62 -21.02
CA VAL A 470 -4.59 -10.13 -19.86
C VAL A 470 -4.07 -9.01 -18.97
N SER A 471 -3.42 -7.99 -19.54
CA SER A 471 -2.78 -6.92 -18.77
C SER A 471 -2.55 -5.68 -19.63
N PHE A 472 -2.46 -4.52 -18.98
CA PHE A 472 -2.24 -3.22 -19.59
C PHE A 472 -1.10 -2.48 -18.89
N GLY A 473 -0.32 -1.68 -19.63
CA GLY A 473 0.61 -0.73 -19.04
C GLY A 473 0.93 0.47 -19.93
N TRP A 474 0.86 1.68 -19.36
CA TRP A 474 1.26 2.93 -19.99
C TRP A 474 2.77 3.16 -19.96
N GLU A 475 3.31 3.75 -21.03
CA GLU A 475 4.62 4.38 -20.97
C GLU A 475 4.57 5.60 -20.02
N PRO A 476 5.42 5.67 -18.98
CA PRO A 476 5.28 6.67 -17.94
C PRO A 476 5.48 8.13 -18.36
N LYS A 477 6.45 8.41 -19.23
CA LYS A 477 6.96 9.78 -19.43
C LYS A 477 6.18 10.56 -20.48
N GLU A 478 6.14 10.04 -21.71
CA GLU A 478 5.43 10.68 -22.82
C GLU A 478 3.94 10.29 -22.82
N GLY A 479 3.60 9.09 -22.31
CA GLY A 479 2.21 8.62 -22.24
C GLY A 479 1.58 8.35 -23.60
N ASP A 480 2.35 8.43 -24.69
CA ASP A 480 1.90 8.23 -26.07
C ASP A 480 1.93 6.77 -26.50
N LYS A 481 2.68 5.91 -25.80
CA LYS A 481 2.69 4.47 -26.05
C LYS A 481 2.10 3.70 -24.87
N PHE A 482 1.49 2.56 -25.16
CA PHE A 482 1.07 1.59 -24.16
C PHE A 482 1.26 0.17 -24.68
N CYS A 483 1.36 -0.78 -23.76
CA CYS A 483 1.43 -2.20 -24.07
C CYS A 483 0.20 -2.91 -23.51
N VAL A 484 -0.37 -3.78 -24.34
CA VAL A 484 -1.47 -4.68 -23.98
C VAL A 484 -1.00 -6.11 -24.15
N LEU A 485 -1.25 -6.94 -23.16
CA LEU A 485 -1.09 -8.38 -23.28
C LEU A 485 -2.42 -8.99 -23.67
N VAL A 486 -2.41 -9.76 -24.74
CA VAL A 486 -3.57 -10.53 -25.19
C VAL A 486 -3.26 -12.02 -25.23
N SER A 487 -4.23 -12.85 -24.89
CA SER A 487 -4.08 -14.30 -24.84
C SER A 487 -4.82 -14.97 -25.99
N THR A 488 -4.12 -15.91 -26.64
CA THR A 488 -4.72 -16.94 -27.48
C THR A 488 -4.44 -18.28 -26.83
N GLN A 489 -5.49 -18.90 -26.26
CA GLN A 489 -5.43 -20.16 -25.52
C GLN A 489 -4.47 -20.10 -24.32
N HIS A 490 -3.23 -20.59 -24.48
CA HIS A 490 -2.20 -20.64 -23.43
C HIS A 490 -0.99 -19.71 -23.71
N LYS A 491 -0.95 -19.08 -24.88
CA LYS A 491 0.13 -18.17 -25.27
C LYS A 491 -0.34 -16.73 -25.16
N VAL A 492 0.53 -15.88 -24.62
CA VAL A 492 0.28 -14.46 -24.42
C VAL A 492 1.19 -13.66 -25.34
N THR A 493 0.58 -12.73 -26.05
CA THR A 493 1.23 -11.88 -27.06
C THR A 493 1.30 -10.44 -26.55
N PRO A 494 2.50 -9.85 -26.44
CA PRO A 494 2.66 -8.43 -26.19
C PRO A 494 2.39 -7.61 -27.45
N LEU A 495 1.44 -6.67 -27.35
CA LEU A 495 1.09 -5.71 -28.40
C LEU A 495 1.43 -4.30 -27.91
N ILE A 496 2.22 -3.55 -28.67
CA ILE A 496 2.53 -2.15 -28.35
C ILE A 496 1.80 -1.24 -29.33
N TYR A 497 1.05 -0.29 -28.77
CA TYR A 497 0.31 0.72 -29.51
C TYR A 497 0.91 2.11 -29.26
N ALA A 498 0.79 2.97 -30.25
CA ALA A 498 1.07 4.39 -30.15
C ALA A 498 -0.20 5.21 -30.42
N LEU A 499 -0.32 6.32 -29.71
CA LEU A 499 -1.36 7.31 -29.88
C LEU A 499 -0.86 8.40 -30.82
N ASP A 500 -1.59 8.59 -31.91
CA ASP A 500 -1.36 9.64 -32.87
C ASP A 500 -2.55 10.60 -32.80
N SER A 501 -2.27 11.88 -32.50
CA SER A 501 -3.34 12.89 -32.35
C SER A 501 -4.08 13.17 -33.65
N SER A 502 -3.53 12.78 -34.80
CA SER A 502 -4.20 12.88 -36.10
C SER A 502 -5.19 11.74 -36.39
N LYS A 503 -5.17 10.66 -35.60
CA LYS A 503 -5.96 9.45 -35.83
C LYS A 503 -6.95 9.20 -34.70
N HIS A 504 -8.14 8.73 -35.06
CA HIS A 504 -9.20 8.41 -34.10
C HIS A 504 -9.08 7.01 -33.47
N THR A 505 -8.02 6.26 -33.78
CA THR A 505 -7.77 4.93 -33.21
C THR A 505 -6.29 4.74 -32.87
N PRO A 506 -5.97 4.09 -31.73
CA PRO A 506 -4.59 3.72 -31.41
C PRO A 506 -3.97 2.86 -32.50
N GLN A 507 -2.71 3.14 -32.85
CA GLN A 507 -2.01 2.46 -33.94
C GLN A 507 -1.10 1.38 -33.37
N LEU A 508 -1.24 0.14 -33.86
CA LEU A 508 -0.34 -0.95 -33.50
C LEU A 508 1.04 -0.68 -34.13
N ILE A 509 2.08 -0.56 -33.31
CA ILE A 509 3.46 -0.32 -33.75
C ILE A 509 4.34 -1.56 -33.71
N SER A 510 4.05 -2.51 -32.81
CA SER A 510 4.79 -3.77 -32.74
C SER A 510 3.94 -4.89 -32.12
N LYS A 511 4.19 -6.11 -32.61
CA LYS A 511 3.61 -7.36 -32.13
C LYS A 511 4.78 -8.34 -31.91
N PHE A 512 4.97 -8.78 -30.67
CA PHE A 512 6.06 -9.69 -30.31
C PHE A 512 5.64 -11.15 -30.41
N GLU A 513 6.61 -12.06 -30.37
CA GLU A 513 6.34 -13.49 -30.40
C GLU A 513 5.52 -13.92 -29.17
N PRO A 514 4.46 -14.72 -29.36
CA PRO A 514 3.67 -15.24 -28.25
C PRO A 514 4.52 -16.16 -27.37
N SER A 515 4.53 -15.91 -26.06
CA SER A 515 5.21 -16.77 -25.08
C SER A 515 4.23 -17.28 -24.04
N GLU A 516 4.63 -18.31 -23.30
CA GLU A 516 3.77 -18.92 -22.31
C GLU A 516 3.66 -18.06 -21.05
N ARG A 517 2.40 -17.75 -20.70
CA ARG A 517 1.99 -17.25 -19.38
C ARG A 517 2.56 -15.87 -18.97
N PHE A 518 2.81 -14.96 -19.90
CA PHE A 518 3.05 -13.56 -19.48
C PHE A 518 1.83 -13.01 -18.75
N THR A 519 2.06 -12.36 -17.61
CA THR A 519 0.98 -11.86 -16.74
C THR A 519 1.11 -10.38 -16.43
N THR A 520 2.29 -9.78 -16.64
CA THR A 520 2.54 -8.41 -16.19
C THR A 520 3.32 -7.60 -17.22
N VAL A 521 2.83 -6.38 -17.47
CA VAL A 521 3.51 -5.31 -18.21
C VAL A 521 4.15 -4.37 -17.20
N ALA A 522 5.47 -4.16 -17.28
CA ALA A 522 6.18 -3.22 -16.43
C ALA A 522 7.11 -2.33 -17.24
N TRP A 523 6.75 -1.06 -17.38
CA TRP A 523 7.59 -0.04 -18.01
C TRP A 523 8.63 0.51 -17.02
N ALA A 524 9.81 0.81 -17.55
CA ALA A 524 10.81 1.57 -16.80
C ALA A 524 10.26 2.95 -16.43
N PRO A 525 10.51 3.48 -15.21
CA PRO A 525 9.96 4.75 -14.76
C PRO A 525 10.25 5.95 -15.66
N ASN A 526 11.38 5.93 -16.39
CA ASN A 526 11.79 6.97 -17.32
C ASN A 526 11.25 6.79 -18.76
N GLY A 527 10.46 5.74 -19.01
CA GLY A 527 9.99 5.37 -20.35
C GLY A 527 11.06 4.67 -21.19
N GLY A 528 10.75 4.41 -22.46
CA GLY A 528 11.68 3.81 -23.42
C GLY A 528 11.94 2.32 -23.25
N TRP A 529 12.03 1.80 -22.03
CA TRP A 529 12.25 0.37 -21.76
C TRP A 529 11.01 -0.30 -21.18
N LEU A 530 10.72 -1.50 -21.67
CA LEU A 530 9.58 -2.31 -21.23
C LEU A 530 10.07 -3.71 -20.87
N THR A 531 9.59 -4.22 -19.74
CA THR A 531 9.68 -5.64 -19.39
C THR A 531 8.30 -6.25 -19.38
N VAL A 532 8.13 -7.36 -20.07
CA VAL A 532 6.95 -8.22 -19.98
C VAL A 532 7.37 -9.53 -19.33
N TYR A 533 6.67 -9.96 -18.29
CA TYR A 533 7.11 -11.12 -17.53
C TYR A 533 5.98 -12.01 -17.00
N SER A 534 6.37 -13.24 -16.68
CA SER A 534 5.52 -14.28 -16.10
C SER A 534 5.93 -14.54 -14.64
N ALA A 535 5.24 -13.87 -13.70
CA ALA A 535 5.43 -14.10 -12.27
C ALA A 535 4.63 -15.33 -11.78
N ASN A 536 5.19 -16.08 -10.82
CA ASN A 536 4.63 -17.29 -10.22
C ASN A 536 4.23 -18.39 -11.24
N ALA A 537 4.86 -18.39 -12.42
CA ALA A 537 4.57 -19.33 -13.50
C ALA A 537 5.85 -19.70 -14.27
N SER A 538 5.96 -19.39 -15.57
CA SER A 538 7.11 -19.81 -16.40
C SER A 538 8.41 -19.13 -15.97
N GLY A 539 8.33 -17.93 -15.40
CA GLY A 539 9.48 -17.13 -15.04
C GLY A 539 10.16 -16.45 -16.24
N ALA A 540 9.54 -16.50 -17.42
CA ALA A 540 10.03 -15.78 -18.60
C ALA A 540 9.94 -14.26 -18.38
N ILE A 541 11.00 -13.55 -18.78
CA ILE A 541 11.14 -12.09 -18.72
C ILE A 541 11.66 -11.61 -20.07
N MET A 542 10.82 -10.89 -20.80
CA MET A 542 11.15 -10.28 -22.08
C MET A 542 11.50 -8.81 -21.88
N PHE A 543 12.68 -8.41 -22.34
CA PHE A 543 13.17 -7.03 -22.33
C PHE A 543 12.99 -6.42 -23.72
N ILE A 544 12.31 -5.28 -23.80
CA ILE A 544 11.95 -4.59 -25.04
C ILE A 544 12.47 -3.16 -25.00
N ASP A 545 13.16 -2.75 -26.07
CA ASP A 545 13.48 -1.35 -26.36
C ASP A 545 12.35 -0.72 -27.17
N SER A 546 11.73 0.31 -26.64
CA SER A 546 10.64 1.07 -27.25
C SER A 546 11.04 2.52 -27.58
N ASN A 547 12.33 2.86 -27.55
CA ASN A 547 12.83 4.20 -27.92
C ASN A 547 12.88 4.41 -29.45
N GLY A 548 13.02 3.32 -30.22
CA GLY A 548 13.02 3.36 -31.68
C GLY A 548 11.62 3.60 -32.27
N THR A 549 11.57 3.85 -33.59
CA THR A 549 10.30 3.93 -34.34
C THR A 549 9.54 2.59 -34.33
N GLN A 550 10.28 1.48 -34.28
CA GLN A 550 9.75 0.15 -34.06
C GLN A 550 10.34 -0.43 -32.77
N PRO A 551 9.50 -0.81 -31.80
CA PRO A 551 9.95 -1.52 -30.61
C PRO A 551 10.63 -2.85 -30.95
N THR A 552 11.77 -3.12 -30.33
CA THR A 552 12.60 -4.32 -30.58
C THR A 552 12.82 -5.13 -29.32
N GLN A 553 12.83 -6.46 -29.46
CA GLN A 553 13.14 -7.37 -28.36
C GLN A 553 14.66 -7.44 -28.19
N MET A 554 15.14 -7.17 -26.97
CA MET A 554 16.56 -7.19 -26.64
C MET A 554 17.01 -8.53 -26.09
N ALA A 555 16.21 -9.09 -25.17
CA ALA A 555 16.53 -10.34 -24.51
C ALA A 555 15.26 -11.03 -24.03
N LEU A 556 15.30 -12.36 -23.99
CA LEU A 556 14.34 -13.20 -23.30
C LEU A 556 15.11 -14.05 -22.30
N VAL A 557 14.84 -13.86 -21.02
CA VAL A 557 15.54 -14.52 -19.92
C VAL A 557 14.53 -15.30 -19.09
N GLU A 558 14.95 -16.42 -18.51
CA GLU A 558 14.11 -17.22 -17.63
C GLU A 558 14.64 -17.19 -16.20
N TYR A 559 13.75 -16.89 -15.26
CA TYR A 559 13.95 -17.10 -13.84
C TYR A 559 12.74 -17.85 -13.26
N PRO A 560 12.67 -19.18 -13.41
CA PRO A 560 11.50 -19.96 -13.03
C PRO A 560 11.03 -19.71 -11.60
N GLY A 561 9.72 -19.53 -11.42
CA GLY A 561 9.08 -19.37 -10.12
C GLY A 561 9.28 -18.03 -9.41
N PHE A 562 9.96 -17.04 -10.01
CA PHE A 562 10.08 -15.73 -9.38
C PHE A 562 8.71 -15.09 -9.14
N SER A 563 8.60 -14.35 -8.04
CA SER A 563 7.32 -13.88 -7.52
C SER A 563 6.92 -12.49 -8.01
N LYS A 564 7.87 -11.55 -8.12
CA LYS A 564 7.62 -10.15 -8.50
C LYS A 564 8.82 -9.52 -9.22
N GLY A 565 8.55 -8.60 -10.14
CA GLY A 565 9.54 -7.81 -10.84
C GLY A 565 9.46 -6.32 -10.49
N TYR A 566 10.60 -5.67 -10.29
CA TYR A 566 10.70 -4.27 -9.90
C TYR A 566 11.72 -3.52 -10.74
N TRP A 567 11.28 -2.47 -11.43
CA TRP A 567 12.20 -1.48 -11.97
C TRP A 567 12.78 -0.61 -10.84
N ASP A 568 14.06 -0.29 -10.96
CA ASP A 568 14.65 0.76 -10.14
C ASP A 568 14.05 2.13 -10.54
N PRO A 569 14.07 3.14 -9.64
CA PRO A 569 13.49 4.44 -9.92
C PRO A 569 14.11 5.17 -11.12
N THR A 570 15.36 4.85 -11.49
CA THR A 570 16.03 5.47 -12.64
C THR A 570 15.78 4.72 -13.96
N GLY A 571 15.18 3.52 -13.92
CA GLY A 571 14.92 2.69 -15.09
C GLY A 571 16.16 2.06 -15.72
N ARG A 572 17.28 1.98 -15.00
CA ARG A 572 18.52 1.34 -15.46
C ARG A 572 18.58 -0.15 -15.14
N TYR A 573 17.88 -0.59 -14.10
CA TYR A 573 17.95 -1.93 -13.55
C TYR A 573 16.56 -2.50 -13.32
N PHE A 574 16.44 -3.79 -13.61
CA PHE A 574 15.24 -4.57 -13.31
C PHE A 574 15.59 -5.68 -12.33
N ALA A 575 14.91 -5.73 -11.18
CA ALA A 575 15.09 -6.76 -10.17
C ALA A 575 13.95 -7.78 -10.28
N ALA A 576 14.28 -9.04 -10.54
CA ALA A 576 13.35 -10.17 -10.44
C ALA A 576 13.57 -10.87 -9.10
N VAL A 577 12.49 -11.05 -8.33
CA VAL A 577 12.55 -11.44 -6.92
C VAL A 577 11.72 -12.68 -6.66
N TYR A 578 12.35 -13.69 -6.06
CA TYR A 578 11.68 -14.88 -5.53
C TYR A 578 11.53 -14.74 -4.02
N THR A 579 10.30 -14.62 -3.55
CA THR A 579 9.96 -14.54 -2.12
C THR A 579 9.39 -15.86 -1.61
N ILE A 580 9.36 -16.06 -0.29
CA ILE A 580 8.76 -17.25 0.34
C ILE A 580 7.27 -17.45 -0.03
N GLY A 581 6.57 -16.40 -0.47
CA GLY A 581 5.18 -16.48 -0.94
C GLY A 581 5.03 -16.90 -2.40
N GLY A 582 6.12 -17.04 -3.15
CA GLY A 582 6.13 -17.25 -4.61
C GLY A 582 5.92 -18.69 -5.11
N GLY A 583 5.82 -19.67 -4.20
CA GLY A 583 5.64 -21.08 -4.54
C GLY A 583 6.40 -22.02 -3.60
N LYS A 584 6.14 -23.33 -3.68
CA LYS A 584 6.83 -24.35 -2.86
C LYS A 584 8.09 -24.84 -3.59
N GLY A 585 9.27 -24.69 -2.97
CA GLY A 585 10.46 -25.48 -3.30
C GLY A 585 11.59 -24.81 -4.11
N GLY A 586 11.57 -23.49 -4.32
CA GLY A 586 12.68 -22.77 -4.97
C GLY A 586 13.57 -21.98 -4.02
N ASP A 587 14.84 -21.77 -4.40
CA ASP A 587 15.77 -20.89 -3.67
C ASP A 587 15.25 -19.44 -3.68
N THR A 588 14.97 -18.88 -2.50
CA THR A 588 14.53 -17.49 -2.40
C THR A 588 15.71 -16.54 -2.66
N GLY A 589 15.43 -15.33 -3.12
CA GLY A 589 16.48 -14.40 -3.50
C GLY A 589 16.05 -13.40 -4.55
N TYR A 590 17.03 -12.68 -5.10
CA TYR A 590 16.79 -11.71 -6.15
C TYR A 590 17.92 -11.71 -7.18
N ARG A 591 17.54 -11.40 -8.42
CA ARG A 591 18.44 -11.19 -9.55
C ARG A 591 18.23 -9.79 -10.09
N ILE A 592 19.33 -9.08 -10.35
CA ILE A 592 19.32 -7.73 -10.91
C ILE A 592 19.85 -7.80 -12.33
N PHE A 593 19.05 -7.32 -13.27
CA PHE A 593 19.36 -7.23 -14.69
C PHE A 593 19.56 -5.77 -15.09
N THR A 594 20.33 -5.53 -16.16
CA THR A 594 20.26 -4.25 -16.88
C THR A 594 18.90 -4.10 -17.57
N PHE A 595 18.57 -2.88 -17.98
CA PHE A 595 17.41 -2.61 -18.84
C PHE A 595 17.42 -3.39 -20.18
N GLN A 596 18.56 -3.94 -20.59
CA GLN A 596 18.73 -4.78 -21.79
C GLN A 596 18.55 -6.29 -21.51
N GLY A 597 18.40 -6.69 -20.24
CA GLY A 597 18.27 -8.10 -19.85
C GLY A 597 19.59 -8.82 -19.55
N LYS A 598 20.71 -8.11 -19.40
CA LYS A 598 21.97 -8.72 -18.94
C LYS A 598 21.95 -8.88 -17.43
N GLU A 599 22.12 -10.10 -16.92
CA GLU A 599 22.25 -10.35 -15.48
C GLU A 599 23.53 -9.67 -14.94
N LEU A 600 23.37 -8.83 -13.92
CA LEU A 600 24.48 -8.13 -13.25
C LEU A 600 24.83 -8.78 -11.92
N PHE A 601 23.82 -9.25 -11.19
CA PHE A 601 24.00 -9.76 -9.84
C PHE A 601 22.88 -10.73 -9.47
N ARG A 602 23.23 -11.78 -8.73
CA ARG A 602 22.31 -12.74 -8.14
C ARG A 602 22.70 -12.96 -6.68
N LYS A 603 21.71 -12.90 -5.79
CA LYS A 603 21.86 -13.28 -4.38
C LYS A 603 20.74 -14.21 -3.98
N ASN A 604 21.12 -15.41 -3.55
CA ASN A 604 20.21 -16.31 -2.88
C ASN A 604 20.17 -15.94 -1.39
N LEU A 605 18.99 -16.02 -0.80
CA LEU A 605 18.72 -15.81 0.62
C LEU A 605 17.89 -17.00 1.09
N ASP A 606 18.03 -17.38 2.36
CA ASP A 606 17.30 -18.56 2.87
C ASP A 606 15.79 -18.35 2.79
N ARG A 607 15.32 -17.21 3.32
CA ARG A 607 13.89 -16.88 3.40
C ARG A 607 13.66 -15.40 3.14
N LEU A 608 13.68 -14.99 1.88
CA LEU A 608 13.33 -13.63 1.45
C LEU A 608 11.82 -13.40 1.53
N ILE A 609 11.41 -12.42 2.34
CA ILE A 609 10.00 -12.04 2.55
C ILE A 609 9.61 -10.90 1.61
N GLN A 610 10.44 -9.86 1.53
CA GLN A 610 10.09 -8.62 0.81
C GLN A 610 11.32 -7.96 0.19
N PHE A 611 11.15 -7.39 -1.01
CA PHE A 611 12.13 -6.55 -1.69
C PHE A 611 11.42 -5.28 -2.18
N LYS A 612 12.00 -4.10 -1.96
CA LYS A 612 11.54 -2.85 -2.57
C LYS A 612 12.70 -1.90 -2.84
N TRP A 613 12.78 -1.37 -4.06
CA TRP A 613 13.62 -0.21 -4.34
C TRP A 613 13.16 0.98 -3.50
N ARG A 614 14.12 1.77 -3.01
CA ARG A 614 13.86 3.06 -2.36
C ARG A 614 13.38 4.04 -3.42
N PRO A 615 12.18 4.64 -3.30
CA PRO A 615 11.71 5.63 -4.25
C PRO A 615 12.67 6.81 -4.37
N ARG A 616 12.66 7.45 -5.54
CA ARG A 616 13.52 8.59 -5.85
C ARG A 616 12.63 9.79 -6.15
N LEU A 617 12.92 10.92 -5.51
CA LEU A 617 12.26 12.18 -5.81
C LEU A 617 12.46 12.52 -7.31
N PRO A 618 11.40 12.89 -8.05
CA PRO A 618 11.53 13.30 -9.44
C PRO A 618 12.37 14.58 -9.56
N VAL A 619 13.58 14.48 -10.12
CA VAL A 619 14.43 15.63 -10.38
C VAL A 619 14.14 16.17 -11.77
N LYS A 620 13.51 17.34 -11.87
CA LYS A 620 13.28 18.03 -13.14
C LYS A 620 14.54 18.80 -13.55
N LEU A 621 15.20 18.34 -14.61
CA LEU A 621 16.27 19.10 -15.27
C LEU A 621 15.67 20.14 -16.21
N SER A 622 16.33 21.29 -16.36
CA SER A 622 15.92 22.27 -17.37
C SER A 622 16.13 21.73 -18.79
N ASP A 623 15.28 22.14 -19.71
CA ASP A 623 15.35 21.70 -21.11
C ASP A 623 16.70 22.03 -21.76
N GLU A 624 17.32 23.15 -21.38
CA GLU A 624 18.66 23.54 -21.81
C GLU A 624 19.72 22.54 -21.38
N LYS A 625 19.70 22.11 -20.11
CA LYS A 625 20.61 21.09 -19.60
C LYS A 625 20.39 19.75 -20.28
N ILE A 626 19.13 19.37 -20.53
CA ILE A 626 18.81 18.13 -21.26
C ILE A 626 19.39 18.18 -22.69
N LYS A 627 19.23 19.32 -23.39
CA LYS A 627 19.82 19.52 -24.73
C LYS A 627 21.35 19.47 -24.69
N LEU A 628 21.97 20.08 -23.70
CA LEU A 628 23.43 20.05 -23.50
C LEU A 628 23.94 18.63 -23.26
N ILE A 629 23.28 17.85 -22.40
CA ILE A 629 23.62 16.44 -22.13
C ILE A 629 23.50 15.62 -23.41
N ARG A 630 22.42 15.79 -24.19
CA ARG A 630 22.25 15.10 -25.47
C ARG A 630 23.36 15.45 -26.47
N ARG A 631 23.78 16.72 -26.51
CA ARG A 631 24.88 17.18 -27.39
C ARG A 631 26.23 16.60 -26.98
N ASN A 632 26.51 16.55 -25.68
CA ASN A 632 27.78 16.08 -25.11
C ASN A 632 27.72 14.60 -24.69
N PHE A 633 26.75 13.84 -25.18
CA PHE A 633 26.50 12.46 -24.75
C PHE A 633 27.71 11.56 -24.98
N LYS A 634 28.33 11.63 -26.16
CA LYS A 634 29.51 10.80 -26.50
C LYS A 634 30.70 11.06 -25.59
N THR A 635 30.98 12.34 -25.30
CA THR A 635 32.08 12.74 -24.40
C THR A 635 31.81 12.32 -22.96
N SER A 636 30.58 12.53 -22.48
CA SER A 636 30.17 12.15 -21.13
C SER A 636 30.20 10.62 -20.96
N PHE A 637 29.70 9.88 -21.95
CA PHE A 637 29.75 8.43 -22.00
C PHE A 637 31.18 7.88 -21.92
N ALA A 638 32.10 8.41 -22.73
CA ALA A 638 33.50 8.00 -22.71
C ALA A 638 34.15 8.22 -21.33
N LYS A 639 33.90 9.39 -20.71
CA LYS A 639 34.38 9.70 -19.37
C LYS A 639 33.84 8.73 -18.31
N PHE A 640 32.54 8.45 -18.32
CA PHE A 640 31.92 7.52 -17.36
C PHE A 640 32.37 6.08 -17.57
N GLU A 641 32.53 5.62 -18.81
CA GLU A 641 33.06 4.27 -19.10
C GLU A 641 34.52 4.12 -18.65
N GLU A 642 35.35 5.14 -18.83
CA GLU A 642 36.73 5.13 -18.33
C GLU A 642 36.78 5.07 -16.80
N GLU A 643 35.94 5.87 -16.14
CA GLU A 643 35.81 5.86 -14.68
C GLU A 643 35.33 4.50 -14.15
N ASP A 644 34.25 3.94 -14.73
CA ASP A 644 33.73 2.62 -14.40
C ASP A 644 34.79 1.51 -14.60
N LYS A 645 35.58 1.58 -15.68
CA LYS A 645 36.68 0.64 -15.95
C LYS A 645 37.77 0.74 -14.89
N ARG A 646 38.18 1.97 -14.55
CA ARG A 646 39.20 2.22 -13.51
C ARG A 646 38.76 1.70 -12.15
N GLU A 647 37.50 1.89 -11.78
CA GLU A 647 36.96 1.38 -10.51
C GLU A 647 36.89 -0.15 -10.49
N ARG A 648 36.46 -0.77 -11.59
CA ARG A 648 36.44 -2.23 -11.71
C ARG A 648 37.84 -2.81 -11.55
N GLY A 649 38.85 -2.17 -12.13
CA GLY A 649 40.26 -2.52 -11.96
C GLY A 649 40.72 -2.46 -10.50
N ARG A 650 40.44 -1.34 -9.80
CA ARG A 650 40.78 -1.17 -8.38
C ARG A 650 40.07 -2.18 -7.47
N ALA A 651 38.76 -2.38 -7.67
CA ALA A 651 37.98 -3.32 -6.88
C ALA A 651 38.47 -4.77 -7.08
N SER A 652 38.81 -5.14 -8.32
CA SER A 652 39.39 -6.45 -8.61
C SER A 652 40.72 -6.65 -7.88
N GLN A 653 41.61 -5.65 -7.90
CA GLN A 653 42.89 -5.72 -7.18
C GLN A 653 42.71 -5.86 -5.66
N GLU A 654 41.80 -5.09 -5.05
CA GLU A 654 41.56 -5.16 -3.60
C GLU A 654 40.98 -6.51 -3.18
N VAL A 655 40.02 -7.05 -3.95
CA VAL A 655 39.45 -8.38 -3.72
C VAL A 655 40.52 -9.46 -3.88
N ILE A 656 41.36 -9.37 -4.92
CA ILE A 656 42.47 -10.30 -5.12
C ILE A 656 43.45 -10.21 -3.95
N ALA A 657 43.77 -9.01 -3.45
CA ALA A 657 44.64 -8.82 -2.30
C ALA A 657 44.06 -9.41 -1.01
N LYS A 658 42.76 -9.20 -0.73
CA LYS A 658 42.08 -9.83 0.43
C LYS A 658 42.06 -11.35 0.31
N ARG A 659 41.72 -11.89 -0.87
CA ARG A 659 41.75 -13.34 -1.11
C ARG A 659 43.15 -13.92 -0.93
N ARG A 660 44.18 -13.25 -1.44
CA ARG A 660 45.59 -13.64 -1.19
C ARG A 660 45.91 -13.63 0.30
N LYS A 661 45.54 -12.59 1.04
CA LYS A 661 45.78 -12.52 2.49
C LYS A 661 45.11 -13.66 3.25
N ILE A 662 43.83 -13.94 2.97
CA ILE A 662 43.11 -15.05 3.59
C ILE A 662 43.75 -16.39 3.23
N MET A 663 44.14 -16.57 1.97
CA MET A 663 44.81 -17.79 1.51
C MET A 663 46.17 -17.97 2.20
N ASP A 664 46.94 -16.91 2.36
CA ASP A 664 48.23 -16.93 3.06
C ASP A 664 48.04 -17.25 4.56
N GLU A 665 47.03 -16.69 5.22
CA GLU A 665 46.67 -17.02 6.59
C GLU A 665 46.24 -18.49 6.73
N PHE A 666 45.39 -18.98 5.81
CA PHE A 666 45.00 -20.38 5.76
C PHE A 666 46.19 -21.31 5.53
N MET A 667 47.10 -20.97 4.62
CA MET A 667 48.31 -21.75 4.36
C MET A 667 49.24 -21.80 5.57
N LYS A 668 49.37 -20.71 6.33
CA LYS A 668 50.12 -20.69 7.60
C LYS A 668 49.49 -21.61 8.64
N ILE A 669 48.16 -21.56 8.78
CA ILE A 669 47.42 -22.44 9.70
C ILE A 669 47.60 -23.90 9.28
N ARG A 670 47.40 -24.21 8.01
CA ARG A 670 47.57 -25.56 7.44
C ARG A 670 48.99 -26.07 7.65
N ALA A 671 50.01 -25.25 7.41
CA ALA A 671 51.41 -25.62 7.64
C ALA A 671 51.68 -25.93 9.12
N ARG A 672 51.13 -25.14 10.05
CA ARG A 672 51.25 -25.39 11.49
C ARG A 672 50.61 -26.73 11.89
N PHE A 673 49.40 -27.02 11.40
CA PHE A 673 48.73 -28.30 11.68
C PHE A 673 49.44 -29.49 11.04
N ILE A 674 49.97 -29.34 9.83
CA ILE A 674 50.79 -30.38 9.18
C ILE A 674 52.06 -30.63 9.99
N ALA A 675 52.72 -29.59 10.50
CA ALA A 675 53.93 -29.72 11.33
C ALA A 675 53.62 -30.44 12.66
N ALA A 676 52.58 -30.02 13.38
CA ALA A 676 52.13 -30.69 14.60
C ALA A 676 51.73 -32.15 14.33
N TYR A 677 51.01 -32.40 13.22
CA TYR A 677 50.68 -33.75 12.80
C TYR A 677 51.95 -34.58 12.50
N LYS A 678 53.00 -34.00 11.91
CA LYS A 678 54.27 -34.71 11.71
C LYS A 678 55.02 -34.97 13.02
N GLU A 679 55.02 -34.03 13.96
CA GLU A 679 55.66 -34.22 15.28
C GLU A 679 55.01 -35.35 16.09
N GLU A 680 53.68 -35.44 16.04
CA GLU A 680 52.92 -36.50 16.71
C GLU A 680 52.94 -37.85 15.96
N ALA A 681 53.63 -37.95 14.82
CA ALA A 681 53.63 -39.17 14.00
C ALA A 681 54.13 -40.40 14.75
N GLN A 682 55.23 -40.27 15.49
CA GLN A 682 55.81 -41.37 16.26
C GLN A 682 54.85 -41.86 17.35
N MET A 683 54.25 -40.92 18.09
CA MET A 683 53.26 -41.23 19.12
C MET A 683 52.01 -41.91 18.54
N ARG A 684 51.55 -41.48 17.35
CA ARG A 684 50.41 -42.12 16.68
C ARG A 684 50.73 -43.54 16.21
N ILE A 685 51.95 -43.81 15.75
CA ILE A 685 52.40 -45.15 15.32
C ILE A 685 52.46 -46.07 16.54
N GLU A 686 53.00 -45.60 17.67
CA GLU A 686 53.07 -46.36 18.92
C GLU A 686 51.68 -46.71 19.46
N LEU A 687 50.76 -45.74 19.52
CA LEU A 687 49.38 -45.95 19.97
C LEU A 687 48.55 -46.85 19.04
N ARG A 688 48.99 -47.05 17.79
CA ARG A 688 48.35 -47.91 16.78
C ARG A 688 49.05 -49.26 16.61
N GLY A 689 49.89 -49.67 17.55
CA GLY A 689 50.54 -50.98 17.54
C GLY A 689 51.57 -51.14 16.40
N GLY A 690 52.23 -50.05 16.00
CA GLY A 690 53.29 -50.08 14.97
C GLY A 690 52.79 -49.97 13.53
N MET A 691 51.48 -49.81 13.29
CA MET A 691 50.94 -49.61 11.95
C MET A 691 50.82 -48.11 11.62
N ASP A 692 51.60 -47.66 10.64
CA ASP A 692 51.42 -46.34 10.04
C ASP A 692 50.28 -46.40 9.00
N LYS A 693 49.23 -45.62 9.23
CA LYS A 693 48.09 -45.43 8.30
C LYS A 693 48.04 -44.00 7.76
N SER A 694 49.13 -43.24 7.88
CA SER A 694 49.19 -41.86 7.37
C SER A 694 49.22 -41.81 5.84
N GLU A 695 49.67 -42.88 5.18
CA GLU A 695 49.64 -43.10 3.73
C GLU A 695 48.54 -44.11 3.35
N ALA A 696 47.34 -44.00 3.92
CA ALA A 696 46.20 -44.62 3.27
C ALA A 696 46.05 -43.91 1.91
N GLU A 697 46.36 -44.61 0.81
CA GLU A 697 46.07 -44.16 -0.54
C GLU A 697 44.61 -43.74 -0.59
N VAL A 698 44.38 -42.43 -0.62
CA VAL A 698 43.04 -41.88 -0.81
C VAL A 698 42.75 -41.96 -2.30
N GLU A 699 42.46 -43.17 -2.77
CA GLU A 699 42.15 -43.48 -4.17
C GLU A 699 40.84 -42.83 -4.66
N ASP A 700 40.05 -42.22 -3.76
CA ASP A 700 38.73 -41.65 -4.04
C ASP A 700 38.62 -40.13 -3.79
N LEU A 701 39.68 -39.35 -3.98
CA LEU A 701 39.55 -37.90 -4.11
C LEU A 701 39.47 -37.52 -5.59
N VAL A 702 38.24 -37.31 -6.06
CA VAL A 702 37.99 -36.65 -7.35
C VAL A 702 38.42 -35.20 -7.22
N ASP A 703 39.55 -34.85 -7.83
CA ASP A 703 39.96 -33.47 -8.06
C ASP A 703 38.94 -32.81 -9.00
N GLU A 704 37.86 -32.25 -8.46
CA GLU A 704 36.98 -31.35 -9.20
C GLU A 704 37.75 -30.06 -9.52
N THR A 705 38.37 -30.06 -10.70
CA THR A 705 39.01 -28.87 -11.25
C THR A 705 37.90 -27.92 -11.72
N ILE A 706 37.48 -27.00 -10.85
CA ILE A 706 36.55 -25.94 -11.23
C ILE A 706 37.30 -24.92 -12.10
N THR A 707 37.19 -25.05 -13.42
CA THR A 707 37.72 -24.09 -14.39
C THR A 707 36.88 -22.82 -14.35
N VAL A 708 37.26 -21.87 -13.50
CA VAL A 708 36.71 -20.51 -13.55
C VAL A 708 37.38 -19.80 -14.73
N LEU A 709 36.63 -19.59 -15.82
CA LEU A 709 37.04 -18.73 -16.94
C LEU A 709 37.20 -17.28 -16.43
N LEU A 710 38.39 -16.93 -15.96
CA LEU A 710 38.79 -15.55 -15.72
C LEU A 710 39.20 -14.96 -17.07
N THR A 711 38.32 -14.15 -17.67
CA THR A 711 38.70 -13.24 -18.76
C THR A 711 39.64 -12.18 -18.18
N THR A 712 40.93 -12.47 -18.16
CA THR A 712 41.98 -11.48 -17.87
C THR A 712 42.35 -10.72 -19.13
N GLU A 713 41.83 -9.51 -19.26
CA GLU A 713 42.29 -8.53 -20.24
C GLU A 713 43.49 -7.77 -19.64
N LYS A 714 44.68 -7.92 -20.21
CA LYS A 714 45.86 -7.15 -19.81
C LYS A 714 45.79 -5.78 -20.47
N VAL A 715 45.63 -4.72 -19.67
CA VAL A 715 45.64 -3.34 -20.16
C VAL A 715 46.82 -2.59 -19.56
N LYS A 716 47.64 -1.98 -20.41
CA LYS A 716 48.65 -0.98 -20.00
C LYS A 716 47.91 0.28 -19.56
N LEU A 717 48.11 0.68 -18.31
CA LEU A 717 47.68 2.00 -17.83
C LEU A 717 48.75 3.01 -18.28
N GLU A 718 48.37 4.01 -19.06
CA GLU A 718 49.19 5.21 -19.21
C GLU A 718 49.01 6.05 -17.96
N GLU A 719 50.12 6.28 -17.24
CA GLU A 719 50.14 7.21 -16.12
C GLU A 719 49.95 8.65 -16.65
N PRO A 720 49.21 9.51 -15.93
CA PRO A 720 49.12 10.92 -16.30
C PRO A 720 50.52 11.53 -16.22
N ALA A 721 50.93 12.20 -17.30
CA ALA A 721 52.13 13.01 -17.32
C ALA A 721 52.10 13.97 -16.13
N ASP A 722 53.12 13.85 -15.29
CA ASP A 722 53.44 14.74 -14.20
C ASP A 722 53.58 16.16 -14.78
N LYS A 723 52.53 16.97 -14.65
CA LYS A 723 52.64 18.41 -14.90
C LYS A 723 53.30 19.02 -13.67
N GLY A 724 54.62 18.95 -13.65
CA GLY A 724 55.44 19.85 -12.84
C GLY A 724 55.22 21.29 -13.30
N GLU A 725 54.87 22.12 -12.32
CA GLU A 725 54.80 23.60 -12.27
C GLU A 725 54.09 24.37 -13.41
#